data_AF-A0A524MYF5-F1
#
_entry.id   AF-A0A524MYF5-F1
#
_cell.length_a   1.000
_cell.length_b   1.000
_cell.length_c   1.000
_cell.angle_alpha   90.00
_cell.angle_beta   90.00
_cell.angle_gamma   90.00
#
_symmetry.space_group_name_H-M   'P 1'
#
loop_
_entity.id
_entity.type
_entity.pdbx_description
1 polymer ?
#
loop_
_entity_poly.entity_id
_entity_poly.type
_entity_poly.pdbx_seq_one_letter_code
_entity_poly.pdbx_strand_id
1 'polypeptide(L)'
;MSIDRAICLISRRIRFAAILLPSCAAFLLCAQPSFSAEIPFTSEHSAASTITNAGDLHPTDVDRDGDIDLVGTASASDTVFWLENVDSAGTNWIEHVLDAAFSGASAAVTGDVDRDGKPDIVAAAVTGDEIAWWRNTDGSGTNWIKYVVDSAAGGPGSVSVGDVNGDGALDVVGAAIMSNEISWLQNVDGTGTNWTKHVVATNFMLPSSVSVADMDDDGDTDIVSSANGASTLGWFENMDGSGTNWTAHNISTSLFGAVAAVAIDIDRDGDRDIVGAGAAVNKVAWWENADGAATLWVEHAISVTFTQVTEIAVADLDADGDFDVVAAGTGMNAIVWWENTDGSGATWVEWTIRSGYGGALRVSVTDLDHDGDRDVVGSALSLNDVTWWENRTIHRSAMHGPKWSVSSNFNGAFAVAPIDLDRDGDVDLCGGAYTADTVSWFENLDSMGSTWTQHVVASFFDGVYWVRSADMDRDGDADLVGAAGWANDIAWWENLDGSGNSWTQRMVDPLFLGASCVDASDVDGDGSMDLIGSASTWHRLAWWRNNDGFGTAWTQYVITTNLQSALFVRGADIDLDGDADVLAAAGAANKVAWFENTDGTGTNWLEHVVTASLSFARAAAVADIDRDGDMDVVAVGQWTDDVVWFENTDRIGTVWTMHDIDMSFHDAYSIESVDMDCDGDCDVLAAGKEGHQVAWWENQGGSGTNWIKHAVGSSLPYSQHAVSVDLDRDGDFDVAIAEYYDGMTWLENRGGQFAMLASNMAAYVGLESQSHAMLRITMTHRGQPGDTDEELSEMILLFEEAGGDPLTSVEADALIEDLHLYVDNGNGVFEPAYDTLFVTLSSFSLSNGMERIVLPDYDESLQVVHGTPHIYFLVANLAVEASAQSPDRFRITHLTEGGPGETSSAEDRDNDLQLALEYATNRPSRIIVAISRDTDTDADLIPDYWEQEYFGGPTNAAAGIDEDMDGESNYREFVADTDPWRSASFLEIIAISNMSGSAIYFMSSASRVYSLNWSDDLSAGIWTNITGQTNRAGTGGLDLLSDPDAVSTMRFYRIEVSVP
;
A
#
# COMPACT_ATOMS: atom_id res chain seq x y z
N MET A 1 -28.78 16.92 -55.77
CA MET A 1 -29.71 16.12 -56.61
C MET A 1 -30.15 14.94 -55.73
N SER A 2 -31.42 14.91 -55.30
CA SER A 2 -32.18 13.81 -54.65
C SER A 2 -31.56 13.00 -53.47
N ILE A 3 -31.96 13.33 -52.24
CA ILE A 3 -32.81 12.55 -51.29
C ILE A 3 -32.59 11.01 -51.08
N ASP A 4 -32.61 10.62 -49.78
CA ASP A 4 -33.21 9.43 -49.11
C ASP A 4 -32.37 8.26 -48.51
N ARG A 5 -32.51 8.11 -47.17
CA ARG A 5 -32.97 6.95 -46.35
C ARG A 5 -32.46 5.49 -46.57
N ALA A 6 -31.84 4.97 -45.50
CA ALA A 6 -32.26 3.83 -44.65
C ALA A 6 -32.25 2.33 -45.10
N ILE A 7 -31.68 1.49 -44.21
CA ILE A 7 -32.05 0.10 -43.78
C ILE A 7 -31.60 -1.14 -44.60
N CYS A 8 -31.03 -2.13 -43.87
CA CYS A 8 -31.33 -3.61 -43.80
C CYS A 8 -30.06 -4.50 -43.87
N LEU A 9 -29.58 -5.19 -42.80
CA LEU A 9 -30.03 -6.47 -42.18
C LEU A 9 -29.97 -7.71 -43.11
N ILE A 10 -29.18 -8.73 -42.73
CA ILE A 10 -29.59 -10.16 -42.50
C ILE A 10 -28.39 -11.14 -42.53
N SER A 11 -28.41 -12.03 -41.54
CA SER A 11 -27.55 -13.19 -41.28
C SER A 11 -27.86 -14.43 -42.15
N ARG A 12 -26.91 -15.37 -42.25
CA ARG A 12 -27.04 -16.77 -41.73
C ARG A 12 -25.92 -17.73 -42.18
N ARG A 13 -25.63 -18.63 -41.22
CA ARG A 13 -24.68 -19.76 -41.13
C ARG A 13 -24.86 -20.90 -42.15
N ILE A 14 -23.82 -21.74 -42.29
CA ILE A 14 -23.74 -23.23 -42.14
C ILE A 14 -22.38 -23.72 -42.73
N ARG A 15 -21.35 -24.13 -41.94
CA ARG A 15 -20.95 -25.51 -41.46
C ARG A 15 -20.79 -26.55 -42.62
N PHE A 16 -19.76 -27.41 -42.77
CA PHE A 16 -18.82 -28.09 -41.85
C PHE A 16 -17.70 -28.83 -42.65
N ALA A 17 -16.52 -29.03 -42.01
CA ALA A 17 -15.54 -30.16 -42.08
C ALA A 17 -14.81 -30.49 -43.41
N ALA A 18 -13.54 -30.91 -43.45
CA ALA A 18 -12.43 -31.08 -42.48
C ALA A 18 -11.19 -31.65 -43.26
N ILE A 19 -10.04 -31.74 -42.58
CA ILE A 19 -8.89 -32.67 -42.77
C ILE A 19 -7.56 -32.08 -43.30
N LEU A 20 -6.68 -31.77 -42.31
CA LEU A 20 -5.26 -32.16 -42.09
C LEU A 20 -4.16 -31.95 -43.17
N LEU A 21 -3.28 -30.95 -42.88
CA LEU A 21 -1.78 -30.90 -42.77
C LEU A 21 -0.86 -31.69 -43.77
N PRO A 22 0.44 -31.33 -44.01
CA PRO A 22 1.36 -30.51 -43.19
C PRO A 22 2.39 -29.56 -43.92
N SER A 23 3.15 -28.83 -43.09
CA SER A 23 4.60 -28.47 -43.17
C SER A 23 5.09 -27.06 -43.61
N CYS A 24 5.92 -26.52 -42.71
CA CYS A 24 7.02 -25.52 -42.82
C CYS A 24 6.72 -24.01 -42.68
N ALA A 25 6.68 -23.58 -41.41
CA ALA A 25 7.54 -22.59 -40.74
C ALA A 25 8.27 -21.51 -41.58
N ALA A 26 7.97 -20.25 -41.25
CA ALA A 26 8.97 -19.20 -41.06
C ALA A 26 8.63 -18.50 -39.72
N PHE A 27 9.58 -18.61 -38.78
CA PHE A 27 9.58 -17.96 -37.47
C PHE A 27 9.49 -16.44 -37.61
N LEU A 28 8.56 -15.81 -36.88
CA LEU A 28 8.72 -14.44 -36.41
C LEU A 28 9.10 -14.58 -34.94
N LEU A 29 10.38 -14.33 -34.64
CA LEU A 29 10.89 -14.26 -33.29
C LEU A 29 10.42 -12.91 -32.75
N CYS A 30 9.37 -12.91 -31.93
CA CYS A 30 9.21 -11.84 -30.94
C CYS A 30 10.27 -12.17 -29.89
N ALA A 31 11.39 -11.48 -29.93
CA ALA A 31 12.25 -11.40 -28.76
C ALA A 31 11.51 -10.46 -27.80
N GLN A 32 10.88 -11.05 -26.78
CA GLN A 32 10.70 -10.32 -25.53
C GLN A 32 12.08 -9.78 -25.14
N PRO A 33 12.25 -8.48 -24.83
CA PRO A 33 13.42 -8.09 -24.06
C PRO A 33 13.37 -8.94 -22.78
N SER A 34 14.41 -9.73 -22.56
CA SER A 34 14.64 -10.28 -21.23
C SER A 34 14.99 -9.06 -20.40
N PHE A 35 14.08 -8.66 -19.52
CA PHE A 35 14.48 -7.92 -18.34
C PHE A 35 15.54 -8.80 -17.66
N SER A 36 16.74 -8.28 -17.59
CA SER A 36 17.62 -8.58 -16.49
C SER A 36 17.40 -7.39 -15.58
N ALA A 37 16.30 -7.38 -14.82
CA ALA A 37 16.32 -6.57 -13.61
C ALA A 37 17.51 -7.10 -12.82
N GLU A 38 18.39 -6.20 -12.38
CA GLU A 38 19.39 -6.61 -11.41
C GLU A 38 18.62 -7.03 -10.15
N ILE A 39 19.05 -8.12 -9.54
CA ILE A 39 18.40 -8.68 -8.37
C ILE A 39 18.82 -7.78 -7.20
N PRO A 40 17.91 -7.34 -6.31
CA PRO A 40 18.23 -6.37 -5.24
C PRO A 40 19.35 -6.85 -4.30
N PHE A 41 19.57 -8.17 -4.24
CA PHE A 41 20.61 -8.88 -3.48
C PHE A 41 22.03 -8.81 -4.06
N THR A 42 22.56 -7.62 -4.35
CA THR A 42 23.89 -7.46 -4.98
C THR A 42 25.06 -7.45 -3.99
N SER A 43 24.80 -7.11 -2.72
CA SER A 43 25.84 -7.08 -1.68
C SER A 43 25.92 -8.39 -0.91
N GLU A 44 27.15 -8.89 -0.75
CA GLU A 44 27.44 -10.20 -0.16
C GLU A 44 28.37 -10.02 1.04
N HIS A 45 27.90 -10.42 2.21
CA HIS A 45 28.59 -10.23 3.48
C HIS A 45 28.89 -11.59 4.10
N SER A 46 30.17 -11.91 4.29
CA SER A 46 30.57 -13.17 4.94
C SER A 46 30.46 -13.01 6.45
N ALA A 47 29.51 -13.72 7.05
CA ALA A 47 29.34 -13.80 8.50
C ALA A 47 30.36 -14.75 9.13
N ALA A 48 30.64 -15.89 8.49
CA ALA A 48 31.67 -16.81 8.97
C ALA A 48 32.23 -17.74 7.88
N SER A 49 33.51 -17.58 7.57
CA SER A 49 34.22 -18.42 6.58
C SER A 49 34.94 -19.65 7.16
N THR A 50 34.76 -19.92 8.46
CA THR A 50 35.44 -21.01 9.20
C THR A 50 34.49 -22.12 9.63
N ILE A 51 33.18 -21.88 9.55
CA ILE A 51 32.16 -22.82 9.99
C ILE A 51 31.91 -23.83 8.87
N THR A 52 32.16 -25.10 9.19
CA THR A 52 32.05 -26.21 8.25
C THR A 52 30.73 -26.95 8.46
N ASN A 53 29.91 -27.05 7.41
CA ASN A 53 28.65 -27.80 7.44
C ASN A 53 27.66 -27.26 8.48
N ALA A 54 27.39 -25.95 8.41
CA ALA A 54 26.36 -25.29 9.21
C ALA A 54 25.01 -25.97 8.93
N GLY A 55 24.47 -26.66 9.92
CA GLY A 55 23.34 -27.56 9.79
C GLY A 55 22.00 -26.88 9.95
N ASP A 56 21.95 -25.70 10.54
CA ASP A 56 20.75 -24.87 10.73
C ASP A 56 21.22 -23.45 11.08
N LEU A 57 20.47 -22.44 10.67
CA LEU A 57 20.75 -21.03 10.95
C LEU A 57 19.44 -20.33 11.32
N HIS A 58 19.37 -19.83 12.53
CA HIS A 58 18.19 -19.17 13.08
C HIS A 58 18.56 -17.74 13.49
N PRO A 59 18.04 -16.73 12.81
CA PRO A 59 18.28 -15.34 13.17
C PRO A 59 17.50 -14.94 14.42
N THR A 60 18.17 -14.27 15.36
CA THR A 60 17.56 -13.73 16.58
C THR A 60 18.55 -12.82 17.30
N ASP A 61 18.09 -11.78 17.99
CA ASP A 61 18.93 -10.98 18.88
C ASP A 61 19.20 -11.77 20.20
N VAL A 62 20.35 -12.45 20.27
CA VAL A 62 20.69 -13.37 21.38
C VAL A 62 21.11 -12.60 22.63
N ASP A 63 21.75 -11.46 22.46
CA ASP A 63 22.39 -10.70 23.53
C ASP A 63 21.68 -9.39 23.93
N ARG A 64 20.59 -9.09 23.23
CA ARG A 64 19.66 -7.99 23.46
C ARG A 64 20.28 -6.62 23.25
N ASP A 65 21.27 -6.53 22.37
CA ASP A 65 21.86 -5.26 22.00
C ASP A 65 21.09 -4.54 20.87
N GLY A 66 20.15 -5.25 20.25
CA GLY A 66 19.26 -4.75 19.21
C GLY A 66 19.74 -5.03 17.81
N ASP A 67 20.86 -5.73 17.60
CA ASP A 67 21.31 -6.21 16.30
C ASP A 67 20.92 -7.71 16.14
N ILE A 68 20.47 -8.14 14.95
CA ILE A 68 20.13 -9.55 14.73
C ILE A 68 21.38 -10.44 14.66
N ASP A 69 21.44 -11.46 15.52
CA ASP A 69 22.48 -12.49 15.53
C ASP A 69 22.08 -13.75 14.76
N LEU A 70 23.04 -14.67 14.55
CA LEU A 70 22.77 -15.97 13.92
C LEU A 70 23.11 -17.14 14.84
N VAL A 71 22.09 -17.90 15.27
CA VAL A 71 22.26 -19.16 16.02
C VAL A 71 22.38 -20.32 15.06
N GLY A 72 23.27 -21.27 15.31
CA GLY A 72 23.41 -22.41 14.42
C GLY A 72 24.08 -23.65 15.00
N THR A 73 24.04 -24.72 14.20
CA THR A 73 24.77 -25.96 14.46
C THR A 73 25.80 -26.21 13.38
N ALA A 74 26.86 -26.95 13.67
CA ALA A 74 27.76 -27.47 12.65
C ALA A 74 28.02 -28.97 12.86
N SER A 75 27.43 -29.77 11.97
CA SER A 75 27.38 -31.24 12.10
C SER A 75 28.73 -31.91 11.87
N ALA A 76 29.65 -31.28 11.13
CA ALA A 76 30.99 -31.81 10.88
C ALA A 76 31.92 -31.64 12.08
N SER A 77 31.68 -30.62 12.91
CA SER A 77 32.47 -30.28 14.09
C SER A 77 31.81 -30.67 15.41
N ASP A 78 30.59 -31.22 15.39
CA ASP A 78 29.80 -31.56 16.58
C ASP A 78 29.54 -30.33 17.47
N THR A 79 29.26 -29.17 16.84
CA THR A 79 29.20 -27.87 17.52
C THR A 79 27.80 -27.22 17.48
N VAL A 80 27.44 -26.54 18.58
CA VAL A 80 26.38 -25.53 18.66
C VAL A 80 27.04 -24.17 18.89
N PHE A 81 26.66 -23.16 18.12
CA PHE A 81 27.27 -21.83 18.15
C PHE A 81 26.21 -20.73 17.95
N TRP A 82 26.60 -19.49 18.22
CA TRP A 82 25.95 -18.31 17.66
C TRP A 82 27.01 -17.34 17.12
N LEU A 83 26.63 -16.51 16.17
CA LEU A 83 27.44 -15.46 15.58
C LEU A 83 26.85 -14.13 16.06
N GLU A 84 27.60 -13.41 16.89
CA GLU A 84 27.26 -12.08 17.36
C GLU A 84 27.47 -11.09 16.23
N ASN A 85 26.42 -10.37 15.84
CA ASN A 85 26.55 -9.20 14.99
C ASN A 85 27.00 -8.03 15.86
N VAL A 86 28.22 -7.53 15.69
CA VAL A 86 28.76 -6.44 16.54
C VAL A 86 28.64 -5.07 15.91
N ASP A 87 27.98 -4.99 14.75
CA ASP A 87 27.50 -3.74 14.19
C ASP A 87 26.12 -3.90 13.56
N SER A 88 25.32 -2.86 13.70
CA SER A 88 24.00 -2.75 13.06
C SER A 88 24.04 -2.74 11.53
N ALA A 89 25.20 -2.99 10.90
CA ALA A 89 25.34 -3.08 9.45
C ALA A 89 25.64 -4.52 8.99
N GLY A 90 25.64 -5.50 9.90
CA GLY A 90 25.89 -6.91 9.57
C GLY A 90 27.27 -7.19 8.99
N THR A 91 28.26 -6.31 9.16
CA THR A 91 29.58 -6.42 8.53
C THR A 91 30.65 -7.06 9.43
N ASN A 92 30.44 -7.07 10.75
CA ASN A 92 31.39 -7.63 11.69
C ASN A 92 30.73 -8.69 12.60
N TRP A 93 31.29 -9.90 12.56
CA TRP A 93 30.73 -11.04 13.27
C TRP A 93 31.72 -11.67 14.26
N ILE A 94 31.24 -12.10 15.43
CA ILE A 94 32.01 -12.84 16.42
C ILE A 94 31.37 -14.21 16.67
N GLU A 95 32.12 -15.28 16.40
CA GLU A 95 31.67 -16.65 16.68
C GLU A 95 31.82 -17.02 18.18
N HIS A 96 30.72 -17.48 18.77
CA HIS A 96 30.65 -18.02 20.13
C HIS A 96 30.22 -19.47 20.12
N VAL A 97 31.07 -20.35 20.66
CA VAL A 97 30.78 -21.80 20.72
C VAL A 97 30.15 -22.16 22.08
N LEU A 98 28.90 -22.66 22.04
CA LEU A 98 28.15 -23.11 23.22
C LEU A 98 28.56 -24.51 23.68
N ASP A 99 28.59 -25.46 22.75
CA ASP A 99 28.97 -26.85 23.00
C ASP A 99 29.76 -27.35 21.80
N ALA A 100 30.96 -27.89 22.04
CA ALA A 100 31.87 -28.40 21.00
C ALA A 100 31.92 -29.94 20.94
N ALA A 101 31.01 -30.60 21.65
CA ALA A 101 30.94 -32.06 21.75
C ALA A 101 29.50 -32.57 21.64
N PHE A 102 28.65 -31.87 20.90
CA PHE A 102 27.26 -32.25 20.63
C PHE A 102 27.19 -33.12 19.36
N SER A 103 27.46 -34.42 19.54
CA SER A 103 27.73 -35.39 18.45
C SER A 103 26.65 -35.42 17.38
N GLY A 104 26.97 -34.95 16.17
CA GLY A 104 26.02 -34.88 15.05
C GLY A 104 24.92 -33.84 15.25
N ALA A 105 25.27 -32.68 15.82
CA ALA A 105 24.41 -31.50 15.89
C ALA A 105 23.78 -31.22 14.51
N SER A 106 22.46 -31.05 14.45
CA SER A 106 21.73 -30.98 13.17
C SER A 106 20.73 -29.84 13.04
N ALA A 107 20.17 -29.36 14.15
CA ALA A 107 19.18 -28.29 14.18
C ALA A 107 19.31 -27.48 15.48
N ALA A 108 19.05 -26.17 15.41
CA ALA A 108 19.01 -25.29 16.58
C ALA A 108 17.98 -24.17 16.36
N VAL A 109 17.20 -23.91 17.39
CA VAL A 109 16.16 -22.87 17.43
C VAL A 109 16.25 -22.10 18.73
N THR A 110 15.63 -20.92 18.79
CA THR A 110 15.59 -20.10 20.00
C THR A 110 14.19 -19.94 20.58
N GLY A 111 14.13 -19.69 21.88
CA GLY A 111 12.88 -19.41 22.61
C GLY A 111 13.14 -19.21 24.10
N ASP A 112 12.23 -18.52 24.80
CA ASP A 112 12.32 -18.32 26.26
C ASP A 112 11.75 -19.54 27.02
N VAL A 113 12.57 -20.58 27.16
CA VAL A 113 12.15 -21.91 27.65
C VAL A 113 11.75 -21.87 29.13
N ASP A 114 12.30 -20.92 29.91
CA ASP A 114 12.01 -20.79 31.33
C ASP A 114 11.28 -19.50 31.75
N ARG A 115 10.76 -18.77 30.76
CA ARG A 115 9.94 -17.55 30.92
C ARG A 115 10.65 -16.46 31.71
N ASP A 116 11.98 -16.32 31.55
CA ASP A 116 12.78 -15.29 32.23
C ASP A 116 13.01 -14.02 31.40
N GLY A 117 12.45 -13.99 30.19
CA GLY A 117 12.47 -12.87 29.25
C GLY A 117 13.78 -12.78 28.47
N LYS A 118 14.57 -13.85 28.39
CA LYS A 118 15.83 -13.90 27.62
C LYS A 118 15.77 -15.04 26.62
N PRO A 119 16.30 -14.85 25.40
CA PRO A 119 16.38 -15.93 24.42
C PRO A 119 17.29 -17.06 24.91
N ASP A 120 16.74 -18.28 24.96
CA ASP A 120 17.48 -19.52 25.15
C ASP A 120 17.67 -20.27 23.82
N ILE A 121 18.58 -21.25 23.80
CA ILE A 121 18.87 -22.05 22.59
C ILE A 121 18.49 -23.51 22.83
N VAL A 122 17.72 -24.12 21.92
CA VAL A 122 17.38 -25.56 21.90
C VAL A 122 18.04 -26.21 20.70
N ALA A 123 18.68 -27.37 20.86
CA ALA A 123 19.35 -28.07 19.76
C ALA A 123 19.18 -29.59 19.77
N ALA A 124 19.29 -30.19 18.58
CA ALA A 124 19.19 -31.63 18.32
C ALA A 124 20.51 -32.25 17.84
N ALA A 125 20.75 -33.50 18.25
CA ALA A 125 21.91 -34.29 17.85
C ALA A 125 21.52 -35.68 17.32
N VAL A 126 21.67 -35.90 16.00
CA VAL A 126 21.28 -37.15 15.34
C VAL A 126 22.09 -38.34 15.85
N THR A 127 23.41 -38.21 15.96
CA THR A 127 24.28 -39.35 16.35
C THR A 127 24.47 -39.47 17.86
N GLY A 128 24.31 -38.35 18.57
CA GLY A 128 24.32 -38.28 20.03
C GLY A 128 23.02 -38.80 20.66
N ASP A 129 21.94 -38.89 19.87
CA ASP A 129 20.62 -39.36 20.30
C ASP A 129 20.01 -38.46 21.40
N GLU A 130 20.25 -37.15 21.31
CA GLU A 130 19.98 -36.17 22.37
C GLU A 130 19.25 -34.92 21.83
N ILE A 131 18.29 -34.41 22.61
CA ILE A 131 17.76 -33.05 22.53
C ILE A 131 18.14 -32.34 23.82
N ALA A 132 18.71 -31.13 23.70
CA ALA A 132 19.16 -30.33 24.84
C ALA A 132 18.82 -28.86 24.64
N TRP A 133 18.78 -28.10 25.74
CA TRP A 133 18.65 -26.65 25.71
C TRP A 133 19.70 -25.96 26.59
N TRP A 134 20.06 -24.74 26.24
CA TRP A 134 21.04 -23.90 26.91
C TRP A 134 20.35 -22.63 27.38
N ARG A 135 20.33 -22.46 28.71
CA ARG A 135 19.78 -21.26 29.34
C ARG A 135 20.73 -20.08 29.23
N ASN A 136 20.25 -18.96 28.72
CA ASN A 136 20.95 -17.67 28.73
C ASN A 136 20.79 -16.96 30.09
N THR A 137 21.77 -17.12 30.97
CA THR A 137 21.59 -16.69 32.37
C THR A 137 21.74 -15.19 32.59
N ASP A 138 22.51 -14.50 31.75
CA ASP A 138 22.79 -13.07 31.84
C ASP A 138 22.04 -12.23 30.81
N GLY A 139 21.52 -12.85 29.76
CA GLY A 139 20.79 -12.18 28.68
C GLY A 139 21.71 -11.51 27.67
N SER A 140 23.03 -11.64 27.83
CA SER A 140 24.04 -11.02 26.96
C SER A 140 24.86 -12.09 26.23
N GLY A 141 24.33 -13.31 26.10
CA GLY A 141 24.99 -14.40 25.37
C GLY A 141 26.30 -14.94 25.97
N THR A 142 26.73 -14.50 27.17
CA THR A 142 28.07 -14.87 27.70
C THR A 142 28.07 -16.01 28.72
N ASN A 143 26.93 -16.32 29.37
CA ASN A 143 26.84 -17.36 30.38
C ASN A 143 25.69 -18.35 30.14
N TRP A 144 26.06 -19.58 29.74
CA TRP A 144 25.12 -20.64 29.37
C TRP A 144 25.09 -21.82 30.35
N ILE A 145 23.91 -22.37 30.60
CA ILE A 145 23.73 -23.62 31.36
C ILE A 145 22.96 -24.64 30.53
N LYS A 146 23.58 -25.80 30.25
CA LYS A 146 22.96 -26.90 29.50
C LYS A 146 22.04 -27.77 30.36
N TYR A 147 20.86 -28.08 29.84
CA TYR A 147 19.92 -29.06 30.35
C TYR A 147 19.58 -30.08 29.26
N VAL A 148 19.33 -31.32 29.67
CA VAL A 148 18.94 -32.40 28.76
C VAL A 148 17.42 -32.49 28.74
N VAL A 149 16.82 -32.37 27.55
CA VAL A 149 15.38 -32.54 27.32
C VAL A 149 15.09 -34.03 27.15
N ASP A 150 15.81 -34.70 26.25
CA ASP A 150 15.78 -36.16 26.07
C ASP A 150 17.17 -36.69 25.70
N SER A 151 17.55 -37.83 26.29
CA SER A 151 18.83 -38.51 26.08
C SER A 151 18.71 -39.81 25.28
N ALA A 152 17.50 -40.11 24.79
CA ALA A 152 17.18 -41.26 23.95
C ALA A 152 16.11 -40.85 22.92
N ALA A 153 16.35 -39.74 22.22
CA ALA A 153 15.38 -39.07 21.37
C ALA A 153 15.05 -39.81 20.06
N GLY A 154 15.81 -40.85 19.71
CA GLY A 154 15.65 -41.64 18.48
C GLY A 154 16.43 -41.09 17.29
N GLY A 155 17.51 -40.34 17.52
CA GLY A 155 18.31 -39.64 16.51
C GLY A 155 17.56 -38.44 15.90
N PRO A 156 17.30 -37.38 16.70
CA PRO A 156 16.56 -36.20 16.29
C PRO A 156 17.34 -35.42 15.22
N GLY A 157 16.71 -35.17 14.08
CA GLY A 157 17.28 -34.44 12.94
C GLY A 157 16.86 -32.99 12.85
N SER A 158 15.65 -32.69 13.30
CA SER A 158 15.04 -31.37 13.33
C SER A 158 14.27 -31.21 14.64
N VAL A 159 14.22 -29.98 15.15
CA VAL A 159 13.51 -29.59 16.36
C VAL A 159 12.78 -28.26 16.13
N SER A 160 11.67 -28.08 16.85
CA SER A 160 10.91 -26.85 16.91
C SER A 160 10.42 -26.62 18.34
N VAL A 161 10.05 -25.38 18.67
CA VAL A 161 9.55 -24.98 19.99
C VAL A 161 8.18 -24.30 19.86
N GLY A 162 7.27 -24.58 20.80
CA GLY A 162 5.92 -24.01 20.84
C GLY A 162 5.09 -24.60 21.98
N ASP A 163 3.96 -24.00 22.32
CA ASP A 163 3.07 -24.46 23.40
C ASP A 163 2.09 -25.51 22.87
N VAL A 164 2.46 -26.79 22.93
CA VAL A 164 1.68 -27.88 22.28
C VAL A 164 0.42 -28.22 23.06
N ASN A 165 0.35 -27.86 24.35
CA ASN A 165 -0.76 -28.22 25.22
C ASN A 165 -1.50 -27.02 25.85
N GLY A 166 -1.30 -25.82 25.30
CA GLY A 166 -2.00 -24.59 25.68
C GLY A 166 -1.81 -24.16 27.13
N ASP A 167 -0.67 -24.48 27.76
CA ASP A 167 -0.39 -24.12 29.18
C ASP A 167 0.52 -22.89 29.34
N GLY A 168 0.86 -22.26 28.22
CA GLY A 168 1.72 -21.11 28.04
C GLY A 168 3.21 -21.44 28.15
N ALA A 169 3.62 -22.70 28.33
CA ALA A 169 5.02 -23.09 28.42
C ALA A 169 5.51 -23.53 27.04
N LEU A 170 6.67 -23.03 26.64
CA LEU A 170 7.30 -23.57 25.44
C LEU A 170 7.70 -25.03 25.68
N ASP A 171 7.14 -25.90 24.85
CA ASP A 171 7.50 -27.30 24.69
C ASP A 171 8.51 -27.48 23.55
N VAL A 172 9.01 -28.71 23.40
CA VAL A 172 9.93 -29.06 22.32
C VAL A 172 9.35 -30.17 21.47
N VAL A 173 9.29 -29.98 20.16
CA VAL A 173 8.89 -31.01 19.18
C VAL A 173 10.12 -31.51 18.44
N GLY A 174 10.25 -32.83 18.29
CA GLY A 174 11.40 -33.48 17.67
C GLY A 174 11.03 -34.47 16.57
N ALA A 175 11.71 -34.36 15.43
CA ALA A 175 11.66 -35.30 14.31
C ALA A 175 12.84 -36.28 14.38
N ALA A 176 12.57 -37.53 14.75
CA ALA A 176 13.59 -38.54 14.99
C ALA A 176 13.86 -39.43 13.76
N ILE A 177 14.94 -39.11 13.03
CA ILE A 177 15.32 -39.76 11.76
C ILE A 177 15.57 -41.26 11.95
N MET A 178 16.25 -41.67 13.04
CA MET A 178 16.69 -43.06 13.18
C MET A 178 15.58 -43.99 13.69
N SER A 179 14.69 -43.49 14.54
CA SER A 179 13.54 -44.25 15.06
C SER A 179 12.29 -44.16 14.18
N ASN A 180 12.24 -43.23 13.21
CA ASN A 180 11.06 -42.94 12.40
C ASN A 180 9.86 -42.49 13.26
N GLU A 181 10.14 -41.58 14.20
CA GLU A 181 9.20 -41.12 15.23
C GLU A 181 9.11 -39.59 15.23
N ILE A 182 7.91 -39.06 15.44
CA ILE A 182 7.69 -37.66 15.82
C ILE A 182 7.20 -37.67 17.25
N SER A 183 7.75 -36.80 18.09
CA SER A 183 7.39 -36.67 19.49
C SER A 183 7.44 -35.23 19.94
N TRP A 184 6.57 -34.89 20.89
CA TRP A 184 6.67 -33.64 21.62
C TRP A 184 7.07 -33.92 23.07
N LEU A 185 7.76 -32.97 23.68
CA LEU A 185 8.34 -33.06 25.01
C LEU A 185 7.78 -31.90 25.83
N GLN A 186 6.91 -32.27 26.77
CA GLN A 186 6.18 -31.33 27.60
C GLN A 186 7.07 -30.70 28.67
N ASN A 187 7.10 -29.37 28.75
CA ASN A 187 7.72 -28.58 29.81
C ASN A 187 6.78 -28.43 31.01
N VAL A 188 6.63 -29.51 31.78
CA VAL A 188 5.54 -29.70 32.77
C VAL A 188 5.39 -28.58 33.80
N ASP A 189 6.47 -27.85 34.12
CA ASP A 189 6.45 -26.76 35.10
C ASP A 189 6.86 -25.40 34.54
N GLY A 190 7.05 -25.30 33.22
CA GLY A 190 7.48 -24.08 32.53
C GLY A 190 8.89 -23.60 32.92
N THR A 191 9.69 -24.43 33.61
CA THR A 191 11.05 -24.06 34.06
C THR A 191 12.15 -24.68 33.21
N GLY A 192 11.78 -25.53 32.25
CA GLY A 192 12.71 -26.29 31.42
C GLY A 192 13.46 -27.40 32.16
N THR A 193 13.06 -27.75 33.39
CA THR A 193 13.78 -28.74 34.23
C THR A 193 13.08 -30.09 34.36
N ASN A 194 11.83 -30.21 33.94
CA ASN A 194 11.05 -31.45 34.05
C ASN A 194 10.26 -31.75 32.76
N TRP A 195 10.70 -32.75 32.01
CA TRP A 195 10.18 -33.07 30.68
C TRP A 195 9.40 -34.39 30.65
N THR A 196 8.27 -34.40 29.94
CA THR A 196 7.50 -35.62 29.65
C THR A 196 7.40 -35.83 28.15
N LYS A 197 7.93 -36.95 27.65
CA LYS A 197 7.86 -37.30 26.22
C LYS A 197 6.53 -37.94 25.87
N HIS A 198 5.89 -37.44 24.82
CA HIS A 198 4.68 -37.98 24.20
C HIS A 198 4.96 -38.32 22.73
N VAL A 199 4.55 -39.51 22.30
CA VAL A 199 4.78 -39.97 20.93
C VAL A 199 3.58 -39.60 20.08
N VAL A 200 3.81 -38.80 19.05
CA VAL A 200 2.80 -38.32 18.09
C VAL A 200 2.61 -39.35 17.00
N ALA A 201 3.71 -39.69 16.32
CA ALA A 201 3.67 -40.60 15.17
C ALA A 201 4.76 -41.66 15.27
N THR A 202 4.43 -42.88 14.83
CA THR A 202 5.39 -43.98 14.69
C THR A 202 5.39 -44.47 13.25
N ASN A 203 6.58 -44.85 12.74
CA ASN A 203 6.80 -45.27 11.35
C ASN A 203 6.70 -44.17 10.29
N PHE A 204 6.86 -42.90 10.69
CA PHE A 204 7.03 -41.80 9.74
C PHE A 204 8.48 -41.84 9.24
N MET A 205 8.72 -42.37 8.03
CA MET A 205 10.05 -42.87 7.65
C MET A 205 11.04 -41.75 7.31
N LEU A 206 12.12 -41.63 8.09
CA LEU A 206 13.19 -40.61 7.97
C LEU A 206 12.62 -39.17 7.96
N PRO A 207 11.99 -38.70 9.06
CA PRO A 207 11.52 -37.32 9.17
C PRO A 207 12.70 -36.33 9.01
N SER A 208 12.57 -35.35 8.12
CA SER A 208 13.62 -34.40 7.75
C SER A 208 13.44 -33.02 8.35
N SER A 209 12.20 -32.56 8.54
CA SER A 209 11.86 -31.28 9.17
C SER A 209 10.69 -31.49 10.13
N VAL A 210 10.57 -30.61 11.12
CA VAL A 210 9.37 -30.50 11.96
C VAL A 210 9.13 -29.03 12.28
N SER A 211 7.88 -28.62 12.17
CA SER A 211 7.39 -27.30 12.57
C SER A 211 6.10 -27.48 13.37
N VAL A 212 5.77 -26.45 14.16
CA VAL A 212 4.51 -26.35 14.89
C VAL A 212 3.74 -25.15 14.35
N ALA A 213 2.46 -25.34 14.13
CA ALA A 213 1.50 -24.33 13.68
C ALA A 213 0.11 -24.89 13.99
N ASP A 214 -0.86 -24.02 14.24
CA ASP A 214 -2.27 -24.38 14.11
C ASP A 214 -2.57 -24.47 12.61
N MET A 215 -3.06 -25.62 12.12
CA MET A 215 -3.17 -25.91 10.69
C MET A 215 -4.61 -25.97 10.18
N ASP A 216 -5.57 -26.18 11.08
CA ASP A 216 -6.99 -26.21 10.80
C ASP A 216 -7.76 -25.14 11.60
N ASP A 217 -7.02 -24.17 12.14
CA ASP A 217 -7.49 -23.00 12.90
C ASP A 217 -8.44 -23.35 14.04
N ASP A 218 -8.20 -24.51 14.68
CA ASP A 218 -9.01 -24.97 15.80
C ASP A 218 -8.51 -24.45 17.17
N GLY A 219 -7.42 -23.67 17.15
CA GLY A 219 -6.75 -23.08 18.31
C GLY A 219 -5.72 -24.01 18.96
N ASP A 220 -5.60 -25.25 18.49
CA ASP A 220 -4.69 -26.24 19.03
C ASP A 220 -3.40 -26.28 18.19
N THR A 221 -2.25 -26.26 18.87
CA THR A 221 -0.97 -26.33 18.16
C THR A 221 -0.76 -27.73 17.56
N ASP A 222 -0.69 -27.76 16.22
CA ASP A 222 -0.42 -28.95 15.43
C ASP A 222 1.05 -29.11 15.07
N ILE A 223 1.35 -30.23 14.41
CA ILE A 223 2.70 -30.55 13.94
C ILE A 223 2.69 -30.83 12.45
N VAL A 224 3.55 -30.15 11.71
CA VAL A 224 3.84 -30.43 10.31
C VAL A 224 5.24 -31.01 10.20
N SER A 225 5.40 -32.03 9.35
CA SER A 225 6.70 -32.67 9.17
C SER A 225 6.87 -33.24 7.77
N SER A 226 8.06 -33.07 7.21
CA SER A 226 8.48 -33.76 6.00
C SER A 226 9.18 -35.08 6.31
N ALA A 227 8.98 -36.11 5.50
CA ALA A 227 9.65 -37.40 5.60
C ALA A 227 10.31 -37.80 4.29
N ASN A 228 11.65 -37.79 4.27
CA ASN A 228 12.45 -38.13 3.10
C ASN A 228 12.22 -39.58 2.66
N GLY A 229 12.18 -40.51 3.61
CA GLY A 229 12.05 -41.95 3.35
C GLY A 229 10.65 -42.36 2.93
N ALA A 230 9.62 -41.70 3.47
CA ALA A 230 8.23 -41.90 3.08
C ALA A 230 7.84 -41.11 1.82
N SER A 231 8.65 -40.11 1.45
CA SER A 231 8.31 -39.13 0.40
C SER A 231 7.03 -38.37 0.73
N THR A 232 6.84 -38.11 2.02
CA THR A 232 5.59 -37.63 2.59
C THR A 232 5.78 -36.25 3.19
N LEU A 233 4.88 -35.31 2.86
CA LEU A 233 4.56 -34.18 3.72
C LEU A 233 3.36 -34.58 4.58
N GLY A 234 3.54 -34.54 5.90
CA GLY A 234 2.56 -35.00 6.86
C GLY A 234 2.17 -33.89 7.81
N TRP A 235 0.88 -33.86 8.13
CA TRP A 235 0.29 -33.01 9.16
C TRP A 235 -0.26 -33.92 10.26
N PHE A 236 -0.06 -33.54 11.52
CA PHE A 236 -0.50 -34.26 12.69
C PHE A 236 -1.35 -33.32 13.55
N GLU A 237 -2.65 -33.54 13.50
CA GLU A 237 -3.72 -32.78 14.13
C GLU A 237 -3.86 -33.15 15.61
N ASN A 238 -3.82 -32.15 16.48
CA ASN A 238 -3.92 -32.21 17.94
C ASN A 238 -5.37 -32.09 18.39
N MET A 239 -6.15 -33.12 18.09
CA MET A 239 -7.61 -33.18 18.29
C MET A 239 -8.16 -32.93 19.70
N ASP A 240 -7.32 -32.70 20.70
CA ASP A 240 -7.75 -32.42 22.07
C ASP A 240 -7.07 -31.22 22.72
N GLY A 241 -6.24 -30.46 22.00
CA GLY A 241 -5.52 -29.29 22.49
C GLY A 241 -4.53 -29.52 23.61
N SER A 242 -4.43 -30.77 24.08
CA SER A 242 -3.61 -31.14 25.22
C SER A 242 -2.42 -32.00 24.80
N GLY A 243 -2.29 -32.24 23.49
CA GLY A 243 -1.24 -33.06 22.91
C GLY A 243 -1.39 -34.55 23.22
N THR A 244 -2.59 -35.03 23.60
CA THR A 244 -2.80 -36.44 24.00
C THR A 244 -3.54 -37.29 22.98
N ASN A 245 -4.15 -36.69 21.97
CA ASN A 245 -4.90 -37.37 20.93
C ASN A 245 -4.56 -36.82 19.55
N TRP A 246 -3.84 -37.59 18.73
CA TRP A 246 -3.33 -37.15 17.43
C TRP A 246 -3.98 -37.87 16.25
N THR A 247 -4.34 -37.13 15.20
CA THR A 247 -4.73 -37.68 13.89
C THR A 247 -3.65 -37.35 12.86
N ALA A 248 -3.32 -38.29 11.97
CA ALA A 248 -2.26 -38.10 10.98
C ALA A 248 -2.85 -38.00 9.57
N HIS A 249 -2.48 -36.93 8.88
CA HIS A 249 -2.89 -36.60 7.51
C HIS A 249 -1.66 -36.58 6.59
N ASN A 250 -1.86 -36.97 5.33
CA ASN A 250 -0.79 -36.88 4.32
C ASN A 250 -1.15 -35.78 3.33
N ILE A 251 -0.45 -34.66 3.42
CA ILE A 251 -0.56 -33.52 2.48
C ILE A 251 -0.08 -33.97 1.10
N SER A 252 1.12 -34.56 1.06
CA SER A 252 1.70 -35.11 -0.16
C SER A 252 2.35 -36.44 0.11
N THR A 253 2.24 -37.39 -0.81
CA THR A 253 3.04 -38.63 -0.83
C THR A 253 3.92 -38.74 -2.07
N SER A 254 4.01 -37.66 -2.85
CA SER A 254 4.70 -37.60 -4.14
C SER A 254 5.98 -36.75 -4.10
N LEU A 255 6.23 -36.06 -2.99
CA LEU A 255 7.41 -35.21 -2.79
C LEU A 255 8.62 -36.06 -2.41
N PHE A 256 9.21 -36.78 -3.39
CA PHE A 256 10.35 -37.65 -3.11
C PHE A 256 11.54 -36.84 -2.60
N GLY A 257 12.02 -37.22 -1.42
CA GLY A 257 13.07 -36.50 -0.72
C GLY A 257 12.59 -35.17 -0.15
N ALA A 258 11.37 -35.12 0.40
CA ALA A 258 10.85 -33.96 1.12
C ALA A 258 11.88 -33.47 2.18
N VAL A 259 12.26 -32.19 2.15
CA VAL A 259 13.34 -31.63 3.01
C VAL A 259 12.86 -30.57 3.98
N ALA A 260 11.87 -29.76 3.61
CA ALA A 260 11.33 -28.68 4.42
C ALA A 260 9.81 -28.61 4.20
N ALA A 261 9.11 -28.12 5.23
CA ALA A 261 7.69 -27.84 5.24
C ALA A 261 7.49 -26.56 6.08
N VAL A 262 7.03 -25.49 5.44
CA VAL A 262 6.72 -24.22 6.09
C VAL A 262 5.23 -24.03 6.03
N ALA A 263 4.60 -23.79 7.18
CA ALA A 263 3.17 -23.54 7.28
C ALA A 263 2.92 -22.02 7.22
N ILE A 264 2.27 -21.57 6.16
CA ILE A 264 2.05 -20.16 5.87
C ILE A 264 0.90 -20.05 4.90
N ASP A 265 0.04 -19.06 5.10
CA ASP A 265 -1.00 -18.71 4.16
C ASP A 265 -0.33 -18.03 2.95
N ILE A 266 -0.10 -18.78 1.86
CA ILE A 266 0.73 -18.30 0.74
C ILE A 266 -0.11 -17.61 -0.33
N ASP A 267 -1.38 -17.96 -0.43
CA ASP A 267 -2.34 -17.35 -1.36
C ASP A 267 -3.31 -16.36 -0.69
N ARG A 268 -3.09 -16.10 0.60
CA ARG A 268 -3.84 -15.15 1.44
C ARG A 268 -5.31 -15.52 1.58
N ASP A 269 -5.66 -16.81 1.50
CA ASP A 269 -7.03 -17.29 1.64
C ASP A 269 -7.49 -17.44 3.10
N GLY A 270 -6.59 -17.17 4.04
CA GLY A 270 -6.82 -17.23 5.48
C GLY A 270 -6.46 -18.59 6.08
N ASP A 271 -6.19 -19.60 5.25
CA ASP A 271 -5.88 -20.95 5.67
C ASP A 271 -4.36 -21.19 5.57
N ARG A 272 -3.80 -21.93 6.54
CA ARG A 272 -2.36 -22.25 6.51
C ARG A 272 -2.05 -23.24 5.39
N ASP A 273 -1.37 -22.77 4.35
CA ASP A 273 -0.76 -23.62 3.32
C ASP A 273 0.56 -24.21 3.75
N ILE A 274 1.04 -25.16 2.94
CA ILE A 274 2.36 -25.75 3.13
C ILE A 274 3.27 -25.47 1.95
N VAL A 275 4.35 -24.74 2.15
CA VAL A 275 5.45 -24.68 1.19
C VAL A 275 6.42 -25.82 1.47
N GLY A 276 6.84 -26.54 0.43
CA GLY A 276 7.71 -27.68 0.58
C GLY A 276 8.58 -27.98 -0.62
N ALA A 277 9.71 -28.63 -0.36
CA ALA A 277 10.66 -28.98 -1.41
C ALA A 277 11.03 -30.47 -1.39
N GLY A 278 11.18 -31.04 -2.58
CA GLY A 278 11.57 -32.42 -2.80
C GLY A 278 12.92 -32.52 -3.48
N ALA A 279 13.95 -32.90 -2.72
CA ALA A 279 15.32 -33.00 -3.20
C ALA A 279 15.51 -34.02 -4.34
N ALA A 280 14.74 -35.11 -4.34
CA ALA A 280 14.88 -36.17 -5.36
C ALA A 280 14.02 -35.94 -6.60
N VAL A 281 12.96 -35.12 -6.49
CA VAL A 281 12.12 -34.70 -7.63
C VAL A 281 12.55 -33.36 -8.24
N ASN A 282 13.49 -32.64 -7.61
CA ASN A 282 13.91 -31.29 -8.02
C ASN A 282 12.72 -30.34 -8.12
N LYS A 283 11.91 -30.33 -7.06
CA LYS A 283 10.65 -29.59 -7.01
C LYS A 283 10.62 -28.70 -5.77
N VAL A 284 10.30 -27.44 -5.98
CA VAL A 284 9.76 -26.52 -4.96
C VAL A 284 8.29 -26.34 -5.33
N ALA A 285 7.42 -26.51 -4.36
CA ALA A 285 5.99 -26.47 -4.55
C ALA A 285 5.33 -26.00 -3.26
N TRP A 286 4.11 -25.52 -3.36
CA TRP A 286 3.25 -25.33 -2.21
C TRP A 286 2.00 -26.21 -2.35
N TRP A 287 1.34 -26.45 -1.23
CA TRP A 287 0.12 -27.22 -1.13
C TRP A 287 -0.92 -26.33 -0.46
N GLU A 288 -1.90 -25.93 -1.26
CA GLU A 288 -3.07 -25.14 -0.87
C GLU A 288 -3.95 -25.95 0.06
N ASN A 289 -4.30 -25.39 1.21
CA ASN A 289 -5.32 -25.88 2.10
C ASN A 289 -6.72 -25.48 1.57
N ALA A 290 -7.09 -26.05 0.43
CA ALA A 290 -8.27 -25.62 -0.34
C ALA A 290 -9.64 -25.87 0.33
N ASP A 291 -9.67 -26.35 1.58
CA ASP A 291 -10.89 -26.49 2.37
C ASP A 291 -10.81 -25.92 3.78
N GLY A 292 -9.72 -25.23 4.14
CA GLY A 292 -9.39 -24.64 5.44
C GLY A 292 -9.24 -25.59 6.61
N ALA A 293 -10.01 -26.66 6.63
CA ALA A 293 -9.91 -27.74 7.60
C ALA A 293 -8.73 -28.70 7.33
N ALA A 294 -7.80 -28.35 6.44
CA ALA A 294 -6.61 -29.13 6.12
C ALA A 294 -6.91 -30.57 5.64
N THR A 295 -8.11 -30.80 5.07
CA THR A 295 -8.53 -32.12 4.57
C THR A 295 -8.41 -32.27 3.05
N LEU A 296 -8.28 -31.16 2.31
CA LEU A 296 -8.12 -31.11 0.86
C LEU A 296 -6.89 -30.30 0.45
N TRP A 297 -5.83 -31.00 0.04
CA TRP A 297 -4.60 -30.37 -0.41
C TRP A 297 -4.47 -30.29 -1.94
N VAL A 298 -4.27 -29.09 -2.50
CA VAL A 298 -4.00 -28.88 -3.93
C VAL A 298 -2.54 -28.50 -4.14
N GLU A 299 -1.83 -29.23 -5.02
CA GLU A 299 -0.39 -28.99 -5.25
C GLU A 299 -0.16 -27.97 -6.37
N HIS A 300 0.62 -26.93 -6.07
CA HIS A 300 1.08 -25.92 -7.01
C HIS A 300 2.60 -25.94 -7.12
N ALA A 301 3.13 -25.96 -8.34
CA ALA A 301 4.57 -26.08 -8.57
C ALA A 301 5.22 -24.71 -8.81
N ILE A 302 6.05 -24.28 -7.85
CA ILE A 302 6.87 -23.06 -7.93
C ILE A 302 8.03 -23.29 -8.90
N SER A 303 8.77 -24.37 -8.69
CA SER A 303 9.86 -24.76 -9.57
C SER A 303 9.92 -26.26 -9.74
N VAL A 304 10.07 -26.72 -10.98
CA VAL A 304 10.31 -28.14 -11.32
C VAL A 304 11.73 -28.36 -11.87
N THR A 305 12.55 -27.32 -11.82
CA THR A 305 13.91 -27.31 -12.37
C THR A 305 14.99 -27.08 -11.32
N PHE A 306 14.63 -26.56 -10.14
CA PHE A 306 15.58 -26.34 -9.05
C PHE A 306 16.06 -27.66 -8.44
N THR A 307 17.36 -27.96 -8.61
CA THR A 307 17.89 -29.32 -8.33
C THR A 307 18.50 -29.48 -6.94
N GLN A 308 18.18 -30.62 -6.31
CA GLN A 308 18.60 -31.01 -4.95
C GLN A 308 18.43 -29.89 -3.91
N VAL A 309 17.20 -29.41 -3.78
CA VAL A 309 16.77 -28.48 -2.73
C VAL A 309 17.10 -29.04 -1.36
N THR A 310 17.59 -28.21 -0.45
CA THR A 310 17.94 -28.61 0.93
C THR A 310 17.20 -27.83 1.99
N GLU A 311 16.81 -26.60 1.71
CA GLU A 311 16.08 -25.72 2.62
C GLU A 311 15.22 -24.76 1.80
N ILE A 312 14.13 -24.30 2.39
CA ILE A 312 13.31 -23.19 1.90
C ILE A 312 13.08 -22.21 3.05
N ALA A 313 12.94 -20.94 2.73
CA ALA A 313 12.42 -19.91 3.60
C ALA A 313 11.29 -19.20 2.86
N VAL A 314 10.33 -18.67 3.61
CA VAL A 314 9.20 -17.94 3.05
C VAL A 314 9.12 -16.60 3.76
N ALA A 315 9.06 -15.53 2.98
CA ALA A 315 9.01 -14.15 3.44
C ALA A 315 8.78 -13.27 2.22
N ASP A 316 7.94 -12.25 2.37
CA ASP A 316 7.91 -11.10 1.46
C ASP A 316 9.29 -10.42 1.44
N LEU A 317 9.92 -10.38 0.26
CA LEU A 317 11.29 -9.91 0.02
C LEU A 317 11.35 -8.64 -0.83
N ASP A 318 10.25 -8.16 -1.38
CA ASP A 318 10.18 -6.89 -2.09
C ASP A 318 9.13 -5.94 -1.50
N ALA A 319 8.59 -6.29 -0.33
CA ALA A 319 7.65 -5.53 0.46
C ALA A 319 6.35 -5.24 -0.30
N ASP A 320 5.92 -6.14 -1.17
CA ASP A 320 4.62 -6.07 -1.85
C ASP A 320 3.48 -6.78 -1.06
N GLY A 321 3.83 -7.31 0.12
CA GLY A 321 2.96 -8.04 1.03
C GLY A 321 2.84 -9.52 0.71
N ASP A 322 3.36 -10.00 -0.42
CA ASP A 322 3.20 -11.38 -0.86
C ASP A 322 4.31 -12.28 -0.36
N PHE A 323 3.93 -13.49 0.08
CA PHE A 323 4.93 -14.42 0.59
C PHE A 323 5.73 -15.07 -0.54
N ASP A 324 6.97 -14.60 -0.67
CA ASP A 324 7.92 -15.19 -1.60
C ASP A 324 8.62 -16.42 -1.06
N VAL A 325 9.20 -17.20 -1.96
CA VAL A 325 9.95 -18.41 -1.59
C VAL A 325 11.41 -18.28 -1.95
N VAL A 326 12.29 -18.46 -0.96
CA VAL A 326 13.73 -18.61 -1.17
C VAL A 326 14.13 -20.04 -0.93
N ALA A 327 14.97 -20.62 -1.79
CA ALA A 327 15.53 -21.94 -1.56
C ALA A 327 17.03 -22.03 -1.77
N ALA A 328 17.66 -22.86 -0.94
CA ALA A 328 19.02 -23.32 -1.11
C ALA A 328 19.03 -24.68 -1.83
N GLY A 329 19.90 -24.83 -2.84
CA GLY A 329 20.01 -26.06 -3.63
C GLY A 329 21.44 -26.53 -3.82
N THR A 330 21.80 -27.69 -3.27
CA THR A 330 23.13 -28.29 -3.45
C THR A 330 23.41 -28.75 -4.89
N GLY A 331 22.37 -29.04 -5.67
CA GLY A 331 22.48 -29.45 -7.07
C GLY A 331 22.70 -28.27 -7.99
N MET A 332 21.97 -27.17 -7.74
CA MET A 332 22.16 -25.90 -8.44
C MET A 332 23.43 -25.18 -7.98
N ASN A 333 23.89 -25.43 -6.75
CA ASN A 333 24.88 -24.61 -6.06
C ASN A 333 24.45 -23.14 -6.07
N ALA A 334 23.21 -22.91 -5.64
CA ALA A 334 22.61 -21.60 -5.69
C ALA A 334 21.62 -21.37 -4.55
N ILE A 335 21.43 -20.09 -4.26
CA ILE A 335 20.26 -19.57 -3.56
C ILE A 335 19.44 -18.82 -4.59
N VAL A 336 18.15 -19.15 -4.62
CA VAL A 336 17.19 -18.65 -5.60
C VAL A 336 15.96 -18.20 -4.84
N TRP A 337 15.46 -17.03 -5.20
CA TRP A 337 14.20 -16.43 -4.79
C TRP A 337 13.20 -16.62 -5.92
N TRP A 338 11.97 -16.99 -5.58
CA TRP A 338 10.81 -16.93 -6.47
C TRP A 338 9.85 -15.91 -5.90
N GLU A 339 9.69 -14.81 -6.62
CA GLU A 339 8.76 -13.71 -6.35
C GLU A 339 7.35 -14.17 -6.71
N ASN A 340 6.40 -14.05 -5.78
CA ASN A 340 4.98 -14.35 -5.94
C ASN A 340 4.24 -13.13 -6.48
N THR A 341 4.45 -12.81 -7.76
CA THR A 341 4.04 -11.53 -8.37
C THR A 341 2.54 -11.21 -8.40
N ASP A 342 1.67 -12.12 -7.96
CA ASP A 342 0.22 -11.94 -7.96
C ASP A 342 -0.45 -12.33 -6.64
N GLY A 343 0.36 -12.59 -5.61
CA GLY A 343 -0.06 -13.01 -4.27
C GLY A 343 -0.75 -14.36 -4.14
N SER A 344 -1.35 -14.87 -5.21
CA SER A 344 -2.14 -16.09 -5.21
C SER A 344 -1.31 -17.38 -5.24
N GLY A 345 0.02 -17.27 -5.27
CA GLY A 345 0.91 -18.40 -5.45
C GLY A 345 0.80 -19.06 -6.83
N ALA A 346 0.12 -18.42 -7.79
CA ALA A 346 -0.11 -18.96 -9.14
C ALA A 346 1.01 -18.58 -10.12
N THR A 347 1.58 -17.39 -9.99
CA THR A 347 2.69 -16.93 -10.82
C THR A 347 3.95 -16.68 -10.02
N TRP A 348 5.09 -17.12 -10.57
CA TRP A 348 6.39 -17.06 -9.91
C TRP A 348 7.45 -16.54 -10.85
N VAL A 349 8.19 -15.52 -10.44
CA VAL A 349 9.38 -15.02 -11.15
C VAL A 349 10.63 -15.49 -10.44
N GLU A 350 11.51 -16.20 -11.16
CA GLU A 350 12.73 -16.78 -10.59
C GLU A 350 13.92 -15.81 -10.64
N TRP A 351 14.45 -15.46 -9.47
CA TRP A 351 15.65 -14.64 -9.28
C TRP A 351 16.78 -15.45 -8.63
N THR A 352 17.95 -15.47 -9.27
CA THR A 352 19.12 -16.12 -8.67
C THR A 352 19.91 -15.16 -7.78
N ILE A 353 19.59 -15.10 -6.49
CA ILE A 353 20.33 -14.34 -5.47
C ILE A 353 21.83 -14.65 -5.55
N ARG A 354 22.17 -15.95 -5.52
CA ARG A 354 23.56 -16.37 -5.63
C ARG A 354 23.73 -17.60 -6.48
N SER A 355 24.56 -17.50 -7.52
CA SER A 355 25.04 -18.65 -8.29
C SER A 355 26.44 -19.09 -7.85
N GLY A 356 26.75 -20.38 -8.00
CA GLY A 356 28.06 -20.91 -7.64
C GLY A 356 28.32 -21.01 -6.13
N TYR A 357 27.28 -20.87 -5.30
CA TYR A 357 27.30 -21.09 -3.86
C TYR A 357 27.45 -22.59 -3.57
N GLY A 358 28.69 -23.07 -3.64
CA GLY A 358 29.03 -24.49 -3.64
C GLY A 358 28.46 -25.25 -2.45
N GLY A 359 27.48 -26.12 -2.72
CA GLY A 359 26.78 -26.88 -1.68
C GLY A 359 25.91 -26.03 -0.77
N ALA A 360 25.21 -25.02 -1.30
CA ALA A 360 24.13 -24.29 -0.63
C ALA A 360 23.24 -25.24 0.19
N LEU A 361 23.14 -25.03 1.49
CA LEU A 361 22.60 -26.00 2.45
C LEU A 361 21.44 -25.44 3.27
N ARG A 362 21.56 -24.20 3.75
CA ARG A 362 20.51 -23.48 4.50
C ARG A 362 20.24 -22.13 3.88
N VAL A 363 19.03 -21.65 4.09
CA VAL A 363 18.61 -20.29 3.84
C VAL A 363 17.66 -19.85 4.96
N SER A 364 17.72 -18.60 5.36
CA SER A 364 16.81 -17.93 6.29
C SER A 364 16.64 -16.48 5.81
N VAL A 365 15.56 -15.84 6.24
CA VAL A 365 15.21 -14.49 5.83
C VAL A 365 14.91 -13.66 7.08
N THR A 366 15.49 -12.46 7.17
CA THR A 366 15.29 -11.50 8.27
C THR A 366 15.88 -10.16 7.86
N ASP A 367 15.34 -9.06 8.35
CA ASP A 367 16.05 -7.77 8.31
C ASP A 367 17.28 -7.87 9.24
N LEU A 368 18.50 -7.75 8.68
CA LEU A 368 19.76 -8.00 9.39
C LEU A 368 20.50 -6.70 9.75
N ASP A 369 20.26 -5.61 9.03
CA ASP A 369 20.87 -4.30 9.26
C ASP A 369 19.87 -3.19 9.66
N HIS A 370 18.61 -3.57 9.88
CA HIS A 370 17.54 -2.74 10.42
C HIS A 370 17.17 -1.57 9.50
N ASP A 371 17.30 -1.76 8.20
CA ASP A 371 16.88 -0.78 7.20
C ASP A 371 15.41 -0.93 6.78
N GLY A 372 14.73 -1.98 7.26
CA GLY A 372 13.32 -2.27 6.97
C GLY A 372 13.13 -3.32 5.87
N ASP A 373 14.18 -3.65 5.13
CA ASP A 373 14.15 -4.68 4.10
C ASP A 373 14.55 -6.05 4.66
N ARG A 374 13.86 -7.11 4.21
CA ARG A 374 14.24 -8.47 4.61
C ARG A 374 15.45 -8.96 3.83
N ASP A 375 16.52 -9.29 4.54
CA ASP A 375 17.74 -9.87 4.00
C ASP A 375 17.71 -11.39 3.93
N VAL A 376 18.58 -11.94 3.08
CA VAL A 376 18.72 -13.39 2.93
C VAL A 376 20.02 -13.86 3.56
N VAL A 377 19.95 -14.81 4.49
CA VAL A 377 21.11 -15.47 5.10
C VAL A 377 21.21 -16.90 4.59
N GLY A 378 22.38 -17.34 4.16
CA GLY A 378 22.61 -18.68 3.64
C GLY A 378 23.90 -19.32 4.14
N SER A 379 23.97 -20.65 4.01
CA SER A 379 25.21 -21.40 4.28
C SER A 379 25.59 -22.34 3.15
N ALA A 380 26.89 -22.51 2.95
CA ALA A 380 27.46 -23.35 1.90
C ALA A 380 28.41 -24.43 2.44
N LEU A 381 28.08 -25.70 2.16
CA LEU A 381 28.87 -26.86 2.56
C LEU A 381 30.27 -26.90 1.92
N SER A 382 30.37 -26.63 0.62
CA SER A 382 31.65 -26.76 -0.10
C SER A 382 32.53 -25.53 0.06
N LEU A 383 31.93 -24.38 0.39
CA LEU A 383 32.62 -23.12 0.64
C LEU A 383 33.04 -22.99 2.11
N ASN A 384 32.34 -23.66 3.04
CA ASN A 384 32.47 -23.48 4.50
C ASN A 384 32.20 -22.02 4.86
N ASP A 385 31.07 -21.52 4.39
CA ASP A 385 30.71 -20.11 4.50
C ASP A 385 29.29 -19.98 5.03
N VAL A 386 29.09 -18.98 5.88
CA VAL A 386 27.81 -18.38 6.21
C VAL A 386 27.85 -16.98 5.64
N THR A 387 26.90 -16.67 4.79
CA THR A 387 26.86 -15.45 3.99
C THR A 387 25.48 -14.87 4.07
N TRP A 388 25.36 -13.57 4.20
CA TRP A 388 24.08 -12.90 4.01
C TRP A 388 24.15 -11.95 2.82
N TRP A 389 22.99 -11.69 2.25
CA TRP A 389 22.77 -10.80 1.12
C TRP A 389 21.77 -9.73 1.53
N GLU A 390 22.24 -8.49 1.45
CA GLU A 390 21.47 -7.27 1.72
C GLU A 390 20.41 -7.10 0.64
N ASN A 391 19.16 -6.91 1.06
CA ASN A 391 18.09 -6.43 0.21
C ASN A 391 18.16 -4.90 0.12
N ARG A 392 17.80 -4.33 -1.03
CA ARG A 392 18.07 -2.91 -1.34
C ARG A 392 16.92 -2.25 -2.05
N THR A 393 15.72 -2.74 -1.80
CA THR A 393 14.56 -2.36 -2.60
C THR A 393 13.94 -1.13 -1.98
N ILE A 394 13.98 0.01 -2.66
CA ILE A 394 13.31 1.23 -2.17
C ILE A 394 11.81 0.96 -2.09
N HIS A 395 11.15 1.31 -0.98
CA HIS A 395 9.73 0.97 -0.77
C HIS A 395 8.77 1.74 -1.70
N ARG A 396 7.55 1.21 -1.87
CA ARG A 396 6.48 1.82 -2.67
C ARG A 396 5.78 2.91 -1.86
N SER A 397 5.25 3.93 -2.56
CA SER A 397 4.22 4.82 -2.03
C SER A 397 2.93 4.66 -2.83
N ALA A 398 1.80 4.57 -2.13
CA ALA A 398 0.49 4.39 -2.73
C ALA A 398 -0.02 5.64 -3.47
N MET A 399 -0.09 5.55 -4.79
CA MET A 399 -0.46 6.67 -5.65
C MET A 399 -1.33 6.20 -6.81
N HIS A 400 -2.48 6.84 -6.95
CA HIS A 400 -3.51 6.38 -7.87
C HIS A 400 -3.39 6.97 -9.29
N GLY A 401 -3.45 6.07 -10.27
CA GLY A 401 -3.51 6.25 -11.70
C GLY A 401 -4.82 6.86 -12.23
N PRO A 402 -5.04 6.80 -13.56
CA PRO A 402 -6.20 7.42 -14.18
C PRO A 402 -7.50 6.74 -13.75
N LYS A 403 -8.53 7.57 -13.49
CA LYS A 403 -9.90 7.16 -13.18
C LYS A 403 -10.47 6.17 -14.20
N TRP A 404 -10.75 4.94 -13.74
CA TRP A 404 -11.50 3.92 -14.47
C TRP A 404 -12.99 3.97 -14.09
N SER A 405 -13.87 3.93 -15.09
CA SER A 405 -15.32 3.97 -14.87
C SER A 405 -15.88 2.56 -14.71
N VAL A 406 -16.19 2.16 -13.47
CA VAL A 406 -16.94 0.92 -13.17
C VAL A 406 -18.37 1.03 -13.69
N SER A 407 -19.06 2.13 -13.37
CA SER A 407 -20.38 2.41 -13.92
C SER A 407 -20.69 3.90 -13.95
N SER A 408 -21.03 4.40 -15.14
CA SER A 408 -21.47 5.78 -15.37
C SER A 408 -22.98 5.99 -15.21
N ASN A 409 -23.73 4.94 -14.85
CA ASN A 409 -25.20 4.99 -14.77
C ASN A 409 -25.76 4.58 -13.40
N PHE A 410 -24.90 4.43 -12.39
CA PHE A 410 -25.30 4.07 -11.03
C PHE A 410 -25.63 5.30 -10.18
N ASN A 411 -26.61 6.09 -10.64
CA ASN A 411 -26.93 7.39 -10.01
C ASN A 411 -27.34 7.25 -8.54
N GLY A 412 -26.73 8.09 -7.70
CA GLY A 412 -26.93 8.08 -6.27
C GLY A 412 -26.12 7.01 -5.56
N ALA A 413 -25.01 6.53 -6.14
CA ALA A 413 -24.08 5.64 -5.47
C ALA A 413 -23.73 6.20 -4.08
N PHE A 414 -23.92 5.37 -3.05
CA PHE A 414 -23.79 5.78 -1.67
C PHE A 414 -22.83 4.89 -0.88
N ALA A 415 -22.82 3.60 -1.21
CA ALA A 415 -21.89 2.63 -0.67
C ALA A 415 -21.32 1.78 -1.81
N VAL A 416 -20.04 1.48 -1.70
CA VAL A 416 -19.29 0.49 -2.47
C VAL A 416 -18.63 -0.47 -1.48
N ALA A 417 -18.51 -1.75 -1.82
CA ALA A 417 -17.68 -2.71 -1.10
C ALA A 417 -17.09 -3.73 -2.09
N PRO A 418 -15.83 -4.16 -1.90
CA PRO A 418 -15.22 -5.21 -2.70
C PRO A 418 -15.80 -6.58 -2.33
N ILE A 419 -15.84 -7.48 -3.32
CA ILE A 419 -16.36 -8.84 -3.18
C ILE A 419 -15.94 -9.66 -4.40
N ASP A 420 -15.45 -10.88 -4.28
CA ASP A 420 -15.49 -11.84 -5.40
C ASP A 420 -16.85 -12.54 -5.36
N LEU A 421 -17.78 -12.14 -6.22
CA LEU A 421 -19.19 -12.54 -6.07
C LEU A 421 -19.56 -13.79 -6.86
N ASP A 422 -18.84 -14.08 -7.94
CA ASP A 422 -19.08 -15.25 -8.78
C ASP A 422 -17.97 -16.33 -8.72
N ARG A 423 -16.96 -16.10 -7.87
CA ARG A 423 -15.84 -16.99 -7.59
C ARG A 423 -15.01 -17.31 -8.81
N ASP A 424 -14.93 -16.37 -9.75
CA ASP A 424 -13.97 -16.46 -10.84
C ASP A 424 -12.57 -15.99 -10.42
N GLY A 425 -12.47 -15.50 -9.19
CA GLY A 425 -11.28 -14.99 -8.55
C GLY A 425 -11.26 -13.47 -8.62
N ASP A 426 -11.75 -12.84 -9.68
CA ASP A 426 -11.56 -11.41 -9.85
C ASP A 426 -12.35 -10.62 -8.79
N VAL A 427 -11.71 -9.60 -8.22
CA VAL A 427 -12.41 -8.77 -7.25
C VAL A 427 -13.47 -7.94 -7.97
N ASP A 428 -14.72 -8.23 -7.66
CA ASP A 428 -15.88 -7.46 -8.08
C ASP A 428 -16.18 -6.34 -7.08
N LEU A 429 -17.15 -5.51 -7.45
CA LEU A 429 -17.69 -4.49 -6.57
C LEU A 429 -19.18 -4.69 -6.38
N CYS A 430 -19.66 -4.55 -5.15
CA CYS A 430 -21.08 -4.36 -4.87
C CYS A 430 -21.38 -2.93 -4.44
N GLY A 431 -22.60 -2.48 -4.67
CA GLY A 431 -22.98 -1.12 -4.36
C GLY A 431 -24.47 -0.90 -4.15
N GLY A 432 -24.74 0.14 -3.36
CA GLY A 432 -26.08 0.66 -3.10
C GLY A 432 -26.27 2.03 -3.72
N ALA A 433 -27.32 2.18 -4.52
CA ALA A 433 -27.68 3.46 -5.11
C ALA A 433 -28.93 4.05 -4.44
N TYR A 434 -28.73 5.15 -3.73
CA TYR A 434 -29.75 5.89 -2.99
C TYR A 434 -30.88 6.42 -3.89
N THR A 435 -30.56 6.93 -5.08
CA THR A 435 -31.58 7.53 -5.97
C THR A 435 -32.16 6.56 -7.00
N ALA A 436 -31.42 5.49 -7.32
CA ALA A 436 -31.89 4.46 -8.22
C ALA A 436 -32.72 3.37 -7.52
N ASP A 437 -32.74 3.35 -6.18
CA ASP A 437 -33.41 2.36 -5.34
C ASP A 437 -32.93 0.92 -5.65
N THR A 438 -31.65 0.80 -6.02
CA THR A 438 -31.03 -0.44 -6.49
C THR A 438 -29.88 -0.90 -5.62
N VAL A 439 -29.84 -2.21 -5.39
CA VAL A 439 -28.65 -2.95 -4.97
C VAL A 439 -28.12 -3.67 -6.20
N SER A 440 -26.83 -3.51 -6.48
CA SER A 440 -26.17 -4.08 -7.64
C SER A 440 -24.80 -4.64 -7.27
N TRP A 441 -24.32 -5.56 -8.08
CA TRP A 441 -22.92 -5.92 -8.14
C TRP A 441 -22.40 -5.68 -9.57
N PHE A 442 -21.08 -5.56 -9.70
CA PHE A 442 -20.38 -5.18 -10.92
C PHE A 442 -19.26 -6.19 -11.15
N GLU A 443 -19.45 -7.04 -12.16
CA GLU A 443 -18.52 -8.10 -12.56
C GLU A 443 -17.29 -7.47 -13.25
N ASN A 444 -16.11 -7.72 -12.70
CA ASN A 444 -14.83 -7.41 -13.33
C ASN A 444 -14.52 -8.50 -14.37
N LEU A 445 -14.46 -8.14 -15.65
CA LEU A 445 -14.37 -9.14 -16.73
C LEU A 445 -12.96 -9.46 -17.20
N ASP A 446 -11.96 -8.73 -16.71
CA ASP A 446 -10.59 -8.82 -17.22
C ASP A 446 -9.50 -8.78 -16.17
N SER A 447 -9.85 -8.92 -14.88
CA SER A 447 -8.90 -8.91 -13.76
C SER A 447 -8.01 -7.65 -13.70
N MET A 448 -8.28 -6.64 -14.53
CA MET A 448 -7.52 -5.39 -14.63
C MET A 448 -8.50 -4.20 -14.58
N GLY A 449 -9.74 -4.48 -14.16
CA GLY A 449 -10.95 -3.63 -14.13
C GLY A 449 -11.09 -2.63 -15.28
N SER A 450 -10.63 -3.02 -16.47
CA SER A 450 -10.76 -2.20 -17.68
C SER A 450 -12.13 -2.44 -18.33
N THR A 451 -12.82 -3.54 -17.96
CA THR A 451 -14.15 -3.89 -18.44
C THR A 451 -15.08 -4.42 -17.35
N TRP A 452 -16.26 -3.80 -17.23
CA TRP A 452 -17.24 -4.09 -16.17
C TRP A 452 -18.63 -4.45 -16.70
N THR A 453 -19.33 -5.36 -16.00
CA THR A 453 -20.76 -5.65 -16.23
C THR A 453 -21.58 -5.46 -14.96
N GLN A 454 -22.57 -4.55 -15.00
CA GLN A 454 -23.51 -4.37 -13.89
C GLN A 454 -24.61 -5.44 -13.89
N HIS A 455 -24.83 -6.05 -12.73
CA HIS A 455 -25.95 -6.93 -12.42
C HIS A 455 -26.86 -6.32 -11.36
N VAL A 456 -28.18 -6.38 -11.56
CA VAL A 456 -29.16 -5.79 -10.63
C VAL A 456 -29.72 -6.87 -9.71
N VAL A 457 -29.42 -6.75 -8.41
CA VAL A 457 -29.88 -7.67 -7.36
C VAL A 457 -31.28 -7.27 -6.88
N ALA A 458 -31.46 -5.99 -6.59
CA ALA A 458 -32.76 -5.42 -6.17
C ALA A 458 -33.05 -4.13 -6.93
N SER A 459 -34.33 -3.89 -7.25
CA SER A 459 -34.79 -2.72 -8.03
C SER A 459 -35.87 -1.88 -7.34
N PHE A 460 -36.13 -2.14 -6.06
CA PHE A 460 -37.15 -1.46 -5.24
C PHE A 460 -36.75 -1.46 -3.75
N PHE A 461 -35.48 -1.19 -3.47
CA PHE A 461 -34.98 -1.05 -2.09
C PHE A 461 -34.78 0.44 -1.81
N ASP A 462 -35.88 1.13 -1.54
CA ASP A 462 -35.95 2.59 -1.64
C ASP A 462 -34.98 3.31 -0.67
N GLY A 463 -34.08 4.13 -1.22
CA GLY A 463 -33.11 4.90 -0.44
C GLY A 463 -32.01 4.07 0.21
N VAL A 464 -31.30 3.25 -0.59
CA VAL A 464 -30.15 2.45 -0.12
C VAL A 464 -29.04 3.37 0.40
N TYR A 465 -28.66 3.19 1.66
CA TYR A 465 -27.56 3.92 2.28
C TYR A 465 -26.30 3.08 2.45
N TRP A 466 -26.45 1.77 2.61
CA TRP A 466 -25.35 0.87 2.89
C TRP A 466 -25.62 -0.49 2.30
N VAL A 467 -24.57 -1.10 1.74
CA VAL A 467 -24.54 -2.48 1.25
C VAL A 467 -23.19 -3.06 1.68
N ARG A 468 -23.20 -4.33 2.11
CA ARG A 468 -22.01 -5.12 2.40
C ARG A 468 -22.23 -6.56 1.95
N SER A 469 -21.13 -7.28 1.78
CA SER A 469 -21.12 -8.72 1.58
C SER A 469 -21.01 -9.46 2.91
N ALA A 470 -21.60 -10.65 2.99
CA ALA A 470 -21.40 -11.63 4.04
C ALA A 470 -22.05 -12.96 3.61
N ASP A 471 -21.50 -14.11 4.00
CA ASP A 471 -22.21 -15.40 3.87
C ASP A 471 -23.21 -15.53 5.04
N MET A 472 -24.50 -15.36 4.75
CA MET A 472 -25.54 -15.26 5.79
C MET A 472 -26.14 -16.61 6.16
N ASP A 473 -25.97 -17.63 5.33
CA ASP A 473 -26.54 -18.96 5.54
C ASP A 473 -25.53 -20.12 5.57
N ARG A 474 -24.24 -19.77 5.53
CA ARG A 474 -23.09 -20.68 5.62
C ARG A 474 -23.04 -21.69 4.48
N ASP A 475 -23.49 -21.31 3.30
CA ASP A 475 -23.36 -22.14 2.10
C ASP A 475 -22.07 -21.87 1.31
N GLY A 476 -21.27 -20.90 1.79
CA GLY A 476 -20.01 -20.45 1.25
C GLY A 476 -20.18 -19.37 0.20
N ASP A 477 -21.39 -19.13 -0.32
CA ASP A 477 -21.63 -18.13 -1.37
C ASP A 477 -21.74 -16.75 -0.74
N ALA A 478 -21.06 -15.76 -1.33
CA ALA A 478 -21.14 -14.40 -0.84
C ALA A 478 -22.55 -13.83 -1.09
N ASP A 479 -23.25 -13.44 -0.02
CA ASP A 479 -24.54 -12.77 -0.08
C ASP A 479 -24.40 -11.26 0.08
N LEU A 480 -25.48 -10.53 -0.19
CA LEU A 480 -25.53 -9.09 0.05
C LEU A 480 -26.50 -8.73 1.18
N VAL A 481 -26.07 -7.84 2.06
CA VAL A 481 -26.89 -7.25 3.14
C VAL A 481 -27.03 -5.76 2.90
N GLY A 482 -28.22 -5.21 3.12
CA GLY A 482 -28.51 -3.81 2.85
C GLY A 482 -29.38 -3.11 3.89
N ALA A 483 -29.12 -1.80 4.03
CA ALA A 483 -29.93 -0.87 4.80
C ALA A 483 -30.55 0.19 3.89
N ALA A 484 -31.88 0.31 3.94
CA ALA A 484 -32.62 1.31 3.17
C ALA A 484 -33.38 2.26 4.08
N GLY A 485 -33.01 3.53 4.04
CA GLY A 485 -33.54 4.54 4.96
C GLY A 485 -34.95 4.98 4.62
N TRP A 486 -35.36 4.96 3.34
CA TRP A 486 -36.73 5.32 2.96
C TRP A 486 -37.69 4.14 3.04
N ALA A 487 -37.23 2.95 2.66
CA ALA A 487 -37.98 1.72 2.87
C ALA A 487 -38.17 1.40 4.36
N ASN A 488 -37.19 1.79 5.20
CA ASN A 488 -37.06 1.42 6.62
C ASN A 488 -36.72 -0.06 6.80
N ASP A 489 -36.01 -0.61 5.83
CA ASP A 489 -35.80 -2.04 5.72
C ASP A 489 -34.34 -2.38 6.02
N ILE A 490 -34.16 -3.44 6.80
CA ILE A 490 -32.95 -4.26 6.83
C ILE A 490 -33.29 -5.58 6.13
N ALA A 491 -32.52 -5.91 5.11
CA ALA A 491 -32.72 -7.12 4.32
C ALA A 491 -31.38 -7.68 3.85
N TRP A 492 -31.39 -8.97 3.53
CA TRP A 492 -30.30 -9.61 2.81
C TRP A 492 -30.82 -10.34 1.57
N TRP A 493 -29.95 -10.65 0.62
CA TRP A 493 -30.25 -11.34 -0.62
C TRP A 493 -29.33 -12.54 -0.78
N GLU A 494 -29.96 -13.72 -0.78
CA GLU A 494 -29.30 -15.03 -0.91
C GLU A 494 -28.86 -15.26 -2.36
N ASN A 495 -27.57 -15.51 -2.57
CA ASN A 495 -26.96 -15.85 -3.85
C ASN A 495 -27.13 -17.37 -4.13
N LEU A 496 -28.31 -17.76 -4.61
CA LEU A 496 -28.73 -19.17 -4.71
C LEU A 496 -27.86 -20.08 -5.61
N ASP A 497 -27.02 -19.48 -6.46
CA ASP A 497 -26.22 -20.23 -7.44
C ASP A 497 -24.71 -19.96 -7.34
N GLY A 498 -24.27 -19.19 -6.34
CA GLY A 498 -22.89 -18.80 -6.15
C GLY A 498 -22.26 -18.00 -7.29
N SER A 499 -23.04 -17.64 -8.31
CA SER A 499 -22.56 -16.98 -9.53
C SER A 499 -23.20 -15.61 -9.76
N GLY A 500 -23.93 -15.10 -8.75
CA GLY A 500 -24.57 -13.79 -8.79
C GLY A 500 -25.74 -13.68 -9.77
N ASN A 501 -26.23 -14.80 -10.31
CA ASN A 501 -27.25 -14.82 -11.36
C ASN A 501 -28.67 -15.04 -10.82
N SER A 502 -28.81 -15.54 -9.59
CA SER A 502 -30.10 -15.90 -9.00
C SER A 502 -30.22 -15.50 -7.54
N TRP A 503 -31.07 -14.51 -7.25
CA TRP A 503 -31.20 -13.94 -5.91
C TRP A 503 -32.56 -14.21 -5.24
N THR A 504 -32.55 -14.48 -3.93
CA THR A 504 -33.76 -14.47 -3.09
C THR A 504 -33.66 -13.45 -1.96
N GLN A 505 -34.57 -12.48 -1.95
CA GLN A 505 -34.63 -11.52 -0.84
C GLN A 505 -35.17 -12.17 0.45
N ARG A 506 -34.46 -11.94 1.54
CA ARG A 506 -34.79 -12.37 2.90
C ARG A 506 -34.92 -11.13 3.79
N MET A 507 -36.14 -10.91 4.28
CA MET A 507 -36.46 -9.72 5.07
C MET A 507 -36.13 -9.92 6.54
N VAL A 508 -35.29 -9.04 7.11
CA VAL A 508 -34.85 -9.12 8.51
C VAL A 508 -35.74 -8.24 9.38
N ASP A 509 -35.81 -6.94 9.05
CA ASP A 509 -36.68 -5.99 9.73
C ASP A 509 -37.28 -4.99 8.73
N PRO A 510 -38.59 -5.09 8.40
CA PRO A 510 -39.24 -4.21 7.45
C PRO A 510 -39.72 -2.88 8.07
N LEU A 511 -39.35 -2.59 9.32
CA LEU A 511 -39.86 -1.44 10.06
C LEU A 511 -38.77 -0.69 10.83
N PHE A 512 -37.49 -0.87 10.50
CA PHE A 512 -36.36 -0.19 11.13
C PHE A 512 -36.21 1.27 10.63
N LEU A 513 -36.98 2.20 11.21
CA LEU A 513 -37.16 3.53 10.59
C LEU A 513 -35.87 4.34 10.44
N GLY A 514 -35.56 4.69 9.19
CA GLY A 514 -34.35 5.43 8.83
C GLY A 514 -33.07 4.63 8.97
N ALA A 515 -33.11 3.33 8.69
CA ALA A 515 -31.94 2.47 8.54
C ALA A 515 -30.82 3.18 7.74
N SER A 516 -29.63 3.27 8.30
CA SER A 516 -28.52 4.06 7.74
C SER A 516 -27.28 3.24 7.43
N CYS A 517 -26.98 2.25 8.25
CA CYS A 517 -25.85 1.34 8.08
C CYS A 517 -26.21 0.00 8.74
N VAL A 518 -25.73 -1.09 8.15
CA VAL A 518 -25.90 -2.47 8.64
C VAL A 518 -24.57 -3.19 8.52
N ASP A 519 -24.18 -3.94 9.55
CA ASP A 519 -22.99 -4.80 9.59
C ASP A 519 -23.36 -6.25 9.84
N ALA A 520 -22.48 -7.18 9.45
CA ALA A 520 -22.59 -8.60 9.73
C ALA A 520 -21.43 -9.05 10.64
N SER A 521 -21.75 -9.69 11.76
CA SER A 521 -20.78 -10.15 12.76
C SER A 521 -21.45 -11.19 13.67
N ASP A 522 -20.71 -12.17 14.18
CA ASP A 522 -21.23 -13.13 15.16
C ASP A 522 -21.25 -12.48 16.55
N VAL A 523 -22.41 -11.95 16.95
CA VAL A 523 -22.55 -11.15 18.17
C VAL A 523 -22.69 -12.03 19.42
N ASP A 524 -23.13 -13.29 19.28
CA ASP A 524 -23.35 -14.19 20.41
C ASP A 524 -22.48 -15.45 20.43
N GLY A 525 -21.47 -15.50 19.57
CA GLY A 525 -20.42 -16.52 19.56
C GLY A 525 -20.95 -17.91 19.18
N ASP A 526 -22.07 -17.98 18.43
CA ASP A 526 -22.67 -19.25 18.00
C ASP A 526 -22.23 -19.70 16.60
N GLY A 527 -21.29 -18.94 16.03
CA GLY A 527 -20.68 -19.11 14.71
C GLY A 527 -21.56 -18.62 13.57
N SER A 528 -22.76 -18.10 13.83
CA SER A 528 -23.65 -17.60 12.77
C SER A 528 -23.50 -16.11 12.62
N MET A 529 -23.40 -15.66 11.36
CA MET A 529 -23.45 -14.24 11.06
C MET A 529 -24.79 -13.65 11.51
N ASP A 530 -24.71 -12.77 12.50
CA ASP A 530 -25.79 -11.90 12.95
C ASP A 530 -25.70 -10.55 12.25
N LEU A 531 -26.72 -9.71 12.44
CA LEU A 531 -26.73 -8.36 11.86
C LEU A 531 -26.77 -7.29 12.94
N ILE A 532 -25.98 -6.23 12.78
CA ILE A 532 -25.98 -5.02 13.60
C ILE A 532 -26.48 -3.86 12.74
N GLY A 533 -27.39 -3.03 13.24
CA GLY A 533 -27.99 -1.96 12.45
C GLY A 533 -28.08 -0.64 13.20
N SER A 534 -27.82 0.44 12.46
CA SER A 534 -28.03 1.82 12.90
C SER A 534 -29.23 2.45 12.21
N ALA A 535 -29.95 3.29 12.96
CA ALA A 535 -31.05 4.07 12.43
C ALA A 535 -30.92 5.56 12.75
N SER A 536 -30.68 6.35 11.71
CA SER A 536 -30.57 7.81 11.78
C SER A 536 -31.83 8.48 12.33
N THR A 537 -33.02 8.06 11.88
CA THR A 537 -34.31 8.66 12.27
C THR A 537 -34.83 8.13 13.61
N TRP A 538 -34.58 6.85 13.91
CA TRP A 538 -34.95 6.24 15.18
C TRP A 538 -33.95 6.44 16.31
N HIS A 539 -32.77 6.98 16.01
CA HIS A 539 -31.73 7.29 16.99
C HIS A 539 -31.31 6.06 17.82
N ARG A 540 -31.19 4.91 17.14
CA ARG A 540 -31.12 3.59 17.76
C ARG A 540 -30.04 2.74 17.09
N LEU A 541 -29.44 1.88 17.92
CA LEU A 541 -28.69 0.70 17.50
C LEU A 541 -29.42 -0.57 17.94
N ALA A 542 -29.47 -1.57 17.07
CA ALA A 542 -30.07 -2.88 17.33
C ALA A 542 -29.23 -3.96 16.67
N TRP A 543 -29.35 -5.19 17.17
CA TRP A 543 -28.79 -6.36 16.49
C TRP A 543 -29.87 -7.45 16.34
N TRP A 544 -29.70 -8.35 15.37
CA TRP A 544 -30.63 -9.43 15.08
C TRP A 544 -29.90 -10.76 15.05
N ARG A 545 -30.29 -11.66 15.96
CA ARG A 545 -29.79 -13.02 16.00
C ARG A 545 -30.35 -13.88 14.89
N ASN A 546 -29.47 -14.56 14.16
CA ASN A 546 -29.76 -15.60 13.18
C ASN A 546 -30.05 -16.94 13.87
N ASN A 547 -31.30 -17.15 14.33
CA ASN A 547 -31.63 -18.26 15.23
C ASN A 547 -31.51 -19.66 14.62
N ASP A 548 -31.57 -19.77 13.29
CA ASP A 548 -31.46 -21.04 12.59
C ASP A 548 -30.12 -21.22 11.87
N GLY A 549 -29.29 -20.19 11.87
CA GLY A 549 -28.02 -20.13 11.18
C GLY A 549 -28.10 -20.14 9.66
N PHE A 550 -29.30 -20.10 9.09
CA PHE A 550 -29.57 -20.07 7.65
C PHE A 550 -30.24 -18.75 7.22
N GLY A 551 -30.26 -17.76 8.10
CA GLY A 551 -30.83 -16.43 7.84
C GLY A 551 -32.34 -16.42 7.58
N THR A 552 -33.09 -17.47 7.99
CA THR A 552 -34.55 -17.55 7.77
C THR A 552 -35.39 -17.24 9.01
N ALA A 553 -34.78 -17.21 10.20
CA ALA A 553 -35.44 -16.88 11.46
C ALA A 553 -34.64 -15.87 12.30
N TRP A 554 -35.19 -14.67 12.52
CA TRP A 554 -34.50 -13.56 13.19
C TRP A 554 -35.11 -13.18 14.55
N THR A 555 -34.27 -12.91 15.55
CA THR A 555 -34.67 -12.33 16.85
C THR A 555 -33.96 -11.01 17.09
N GLN A 556 -34.71 -9.92 17.23
CA GLN A 556 -34.14 -8.59 17.48
C GLN A 556 -33.81 -8.34 18.95
N TYR A 557 -32.64 -7.76 19.19
CA TYR A 557 -32.19 -7.19 20.46
C TYR A 557 -31.82 -5.71 20.29
N VAL A 558 -31.81 -4.98 21.40
CA VAL A 558 -31.66 -3.53 21.40
C VAL A 558 -30.40 -3.19 22.16
N ILE A 559 -29.43 -2.60 21.47
CA ILE A 559 -28.18 -2.12 22.07
C ILE A 559 -28.47 -0.79 22.77
N THR A 560 -28.96 0.21 22.02
CA THR A 560 -29.32 1.51 22.58
C THR A 560 -30.48 2.18 21.85
N THR A 561 -31.17 3.08 22.55
CA THR A 561 -32.26 3.92 21.99
C THR A 561 -31.95 5.42 22.10
N ASN A 562 -30.71 5.76 22.49
CA ASN A 562 -30.31 7.11 22.85
C ASN A 562 -29.08 7.60 22.05
N LEU A 563 -28.94 7.20 20.79
CA LEU A 563 -27.83 7.63 19.94
C LEU A 563 -28.36 8.50 18.79
N GLN A 564 -28.35 9.83 18.98
CA GLN A 564 -29.00 10.78 18.08
C GLN A 564 -28.34 10.80 16.70
N SER A 565 -29.15 10.47 15.68
CA SER A 565 -28.69 10.31 14.30
C SER A 565 -27.49 9.37 14.22
N ALA A 566 -27.66 8.13 14.68
CA ALA A 566 -26.71 7.06 14.41
C ALA A 566 -26.57 6.90 12.88
N LEU A 567 -25.37 7.06 12.34
CA LEU A 567 -25.12 7.07 10.90
C LEU A 567 -24.29 5.86 10.46
N PHE A 568 -23.45 5.35 11.34
CA PHE A 568 -22.50 4.28 11.08
C PHE A 568 -22.46 3.30 12.26
N VAL A 569 -22.25 2.03 11.95
CA VAL A 569 -21.95 0.96 12.91
C VAL A 569 -20.92 0.00 12.32
N ARG A 570 -20.01 -0.48 13.17
CA ARG A 570 -19.08 -1.56 12.86
C ARG A 570 -18.97 -2.53 14.04
N GLY A 571 -18.98 -3.84 13.77
CA GLY A 571 -18.63 -4.86 14.75
C GLY A 571 -17.10 -5.00 14.84
N ALA A 572 -16.55 -5.05 16.05
CA ALA A 572 -15.12 -5.26 16.31
C ALA A 572 -14.92 -5.64 17.78
N ASP A 573 -13.90 -6.42 18.11
CA ASP A 573 -13.46 -6.65 19.49
C ASP A 573 -12.51 -5.51 19.90
N ILE A 574 -12.99 -4.55 20.69
CA ILE A 574 -12.25 -3.30 20.96
C ILE A 574 -11.41 -3.42 22.24
N ASP A 575 -11.83 -4.24 23.20
CA ASP A 575 -11.09 -4.47 24.45
C ASP A 575 -10.31 -5.80 24.48
N LEU A 576 -10.32 -6.54 23.37
CA LEU A 576 -9.57 -7.77 23.12
C LEU A 576 -9.99 -8.89 24.08
N ASP A 577 -11.28 -8.99 24.38
CA ASP A 577 -11.84 -10.02 25.25
C ASP A 577 -12.41 -11.24 24.50
N GLY A 578 -12.41 -11.19 23.15
CA GLY A 578 -12.86 -12.23 22.25
C GLY A 578 -14.34 -12.15 21.87
N ASP A 579 -15.09 -11.20 22.42
CA ASP A 579 -16.49 -10.97 22.11
C ASP A 579 -16.66 -9.81 21.11
N ALA A 580 -17.61 -9.93 20.18
CA ALA A 580 -17.86 -8.84 19.23
C ALA A 580 -18.56 -7.64 19.92
N ASP A 581 -17.86 -6.50 19.95
CA ASP A 581 -18.41 -5.20 20.35
C ASP A 581 -18.97 -4.40 19.18
N VAL A 582 -19.52 -3.22 19.48
CA VAL A 582 -20.11 -2.34 18.46
C VAL A 582 -19.55 -0.92 18.54
N LEU A 583 -18.78 -0.50 17.54
CA LEU A 583 -18.42 0.90 17.30
C LEU A 583 -19.56 1.64 16.58
N ALA A 584 -19.82 2.89 16.95
CA ALA A 584 -20.81 3.73 16.28
C ALA A 584 -20.42 5.22 16.17
N ALA A 585 -20.75 5.82 15.03
CA ALA A 585 -20.68 7.26 14.82
C ALA A 585 -22.07 7.89 14.69
N ALA A 586 -22.27 9.03 15.36
CA ALA A 586 -23.56 9.66 15.49
C ALA A 586 -23.49 11.17 15.24
N GLY A 587 -24.02 11.60 14.10
CA GLY A 587 -23.87 12.97 13.60
C GLY A 587 -24.52 14.01 14.52
N ALA A 588 -25.81 13.88 14.81
CA ALA A 588 -26.51 14.85 15.65
C ALA A 588 -26.08 14.81 17.13
N ALA A 589 -25.47 13.71 17.58
CA ALA A 589 -24.88 13.59 18.90
C ALA A 589 -23.46 14.17 18.98
N ASN A 590 -22.83 14.48 17.83
CA ASN A 590 -21.40 14.82 17.70
C ASN A 590 -20.50 13.79 18.41
N LYS A 591 -20.84 12.51 18.28
CA LYS A 591 -20.31 11.46 19.15
C LYS A 591 -19.78 10.28 18.35
N VAL A 592 -18.63 9.79 18.75
CA VAL A 592 -18.12 8.43 18.46
C VAL A 592 -18.08 7.68 19.79
N ALA A 593 -18.64 6.48 19.80
CA ALA A 593 -18.72 5.64 21.00
C ALA A 593 -18.74 4.17 20.60
N TRP A 594 -18.25 3.32 21.49
CA TRP A 594 -18.35 1.87 21.36
C TRP A 594 -19.19 1.28 22.49
N PHE A 595 -19.73 0.08 22.25
CA PHE A 595 -20.63 -0.62 23.16
C PHE A 595 -20.08 -2.03 23.42
N GLU A 596 -19.59 -2.24 24.65
CA GLU A 596 -18.99 -3.48 25.13
C GLU A 596 -20.05 -4.57 25.32
N ASN A 597 -19.83 -5.74 24.72
CA ASN A 597 -20.61 -6.95 24.89
C ASN A 597 -20.19 -7.73 26.15
N THR A 598 -20.38 -7.11 27.32
CA THR A 598 -19.90 -7.59 28.64
C THR A 598 -20.25 -9.04 29.06
N ASP A 599 -21.10 -9.74 28.31
CA ASP A 599 -21.50 -11.11 28.61
C ASP A 599 -21.26 -12.11 27.48
N GLY A 600 -20.67 -11.69 26.36
CA GLY A 600 -20.39 -12.51 25.18
C GLY A 600 -21.60 -13.11 24.48
N THR A 601 -22.82 -12.71 24.88
CA THR A 601 -24.07 -13.26 24.33
C THR A 601 -24.95 -12.20 23.68
N GLY A 602 -24.46 -10.95 23.61
CA GLY A 602 -25.18 -9.82 23.06
C GLY A 602 -26.38 -9.38 23.92
N THR A 603 -26.49 -9.83 25.17
CA THR A 603 -27.64 -9.52 26.04
C THR A 603 -27.40 -8.38 27.02
N ASN A 604 -26.15 -8.00 27.26
CA ASN A 604 -25.79 -6.90 28.14
C ASN A 604 -24.71 -5.98 27.52
N TRP A 605 -25.04 -4.69 27.38
CA TRP A 605 -24.22 -3.72 26.67
C TRP A 605 -23.78 -2.56 27.58
N LEU A 606 -22.49 -2.21 27.57
CA LEU A 606 -21.94 -1.04 28.28
C LEU A 606 -21.41 0.00 27.27
N GLU A 607 -21.86 1.26 27.38
CA GLU A 607 -21.42 2.35 26.49
C GLU A 607 -20.11 2.99 27.00
N HIS A 608 -19.12 3.07 26.12
CA HIS A 608 -17.87 3.82 26.29
C HIS A 608 -17.79 4.94 25.24
N VAL A 609 -17.47 6.15 25.68
CA VAL A 609 -17.45 7.34 24.81
C VAL A 609 -16.03 7.63 24.38
N VAL A 610 -15.73 7.43 23.10
CA VAL A 610 -14.46 7.83 22.46
C VAL A 610 -14.38 9.36 22.42
N THR A 611 -15.41 10.00 21.85
CA THR A 611 -15.52 11.46 21.84
C THR A 611 -16.97 11.92 21.80
N ALA A 612 -17.25 13.09 22.37
CA ALA A 612 -18.54 13.77 22.30
C ALA A 612 -18.44 15.20 21.71
N SER A 613 -17.35 15.47 20.98
CA SER A 613 -17.06 16.77 20.39
C SER A 613 -16.79 16.76 18.89
N LEU A 614 -16.74 15.58 18.24
CA LEU A 614 -16.54 15.48 16.80
C LEU A 614 -17.83 15.90 16.07
N SER A 615 -17.82 17.09 15.48
CA SER A 615 -19.05 17.71 14.98
C SER A 615 -19.59 16.97 13.77
N PHE A 616 -20.81 16.48 13.89
CA PHE A 616 -21.42 15.62 12.89
C PHE A 616 -20.55 14.39 12.55
N ALA A 617 -20.11 13.66 13.59
CA ALA A 617 -19.43 12.38 13.46
C ALA A 617 -20.18 11.45 12.48
N ARG A 618 -19.52 11.12 11.36
CA ARG A 618 -20.17 10.56 10.17
C ARG A 618 -19.84 9.10 9.94
N ALA A 619 -18.58 8.75 10.07
CA ALA A 619 -18.03 7.41 9.97
C ALA A 619 -16.84 7.26 10.94
N ALA A 620 -16.49 6.03 11.26
CA ALA A 620 -15.34 5.68 12.07
C ALA A 620 -14.82 4.30 11.67
N ALA A 621 -13.55 4.01 11.93
CA ALA A 621 -12.95 2.69 11.76
C ALA A 621 -12.16 2.33 13.03
N VAL A 622 -11.91 1.03 13.20
CA VAL A 622 -11.10 0.48 14.28
C VAL A 622 -9.86 -0.13 13.64
N ALA A 623 -8.69 0.18 14.17
CA ALA A 623 -7.40 -0.38 13.78
C ALA A 623 -6.39 -0.08 14.89
N ASP A 624 -5.31 -0.82 14.98
CA ASP A 624 -4.16 -0.48 15.83
C ASP A 624 -3.29 0.53 15.08
N ILE A 625 -3.48 1.83 15.34
CA ILE A 625 -2.85 2.89 14.53
C ILE A 625 -1.40 3.13 14.97
N ASP A 626 -1.08 2.96 16.25
CA ASP A 626 0.28 3.19 16.74
C ASP A 626 1.09 1.92 17.04
N ARG A 627 0.59 0.76 16.56
CA ARG A 627 1.18 -0.58 16.71
C ARG A 627 1.46 -0.94 18.17
N ASP A 628 0.68 -0.41 19.11
CA ASP A 628 0.85 -0.69 20.53
C ASP A 628 0.11 -1.96 20.99
N GLY A 629 -0.66 -2.56 20.07
CA GLY A 629 -1.46 -3.76 20.28
C GLY A 629 -2.84 -3.48 20.84
N ASP A 630 -3.23 -2.21 21.00
CA ASP A 630 -4.54 -1.80 21.47
C ASP A 630 -5.37 -1.27 20.29
N MET A 631 -6.66 -1.62 20.25
CA MET A 631 -7.52 -1.19 19.15
C MET A 631 -7.88 0.28 19.29
N ASP A 632 -7.45 1.09 18.32
CA ASP A 632 -7.73 2.51 18.23
C ASP A 632 -8.97 2.81 17.40
N VAL A 633 -9.37 4.09 17.41
CA VAL A 633 -10.50 4.56 16.61
C VAL A 633 -10.08 5.76 15.76
N VAL A 634 -10.24 5.64 14.44
CA VAL A 634 -10.20 6.79 13.54
C VAL A 634 -11.62 7.22 13.19
N ALA A 635 -11.87 8.51 13.05
CA ALA A 635 -13.20 9.01 12.75
C ALA A 635 -13.20 10.32 11.96
N VAL A 636 -14.34 10.57 11.30
CA VAL A 636 -14.57 11.79 10.52
C VAL A 636 -15.71 12.65 11.06
N GLY A 637 -15.46 13.95 11.15
CA GLY A 637 -16.42 14.98 11.51
C GLY A 637 -16.86 15.77 10.28
N GLN A 638 -18.05 15.49 9.74
CA GLN A 638 -18.50 16.09 8.48
C GLN A 638 -18.58 17.63 8.53
N TRP A 639 -18.96 18.22 9.68
CA TRP A 639 -19.15 19.68 9.77
C TRP A 639 -17.93 20.43 10.26
N THR A 640 -16.95 19.71 10.80
CA THR A 640 -15.68 20.29 11.20
C THR A 640 -14.58 20.07 10.18
N ASP A 641 -14.83 19.24 9.16
CA ASP A 641 -13.85 18.85 8.15
C ASP A 641 -12.68 18.07 8.77
N ASP A 642 -12.97 17.38 9.88
CA ASP A 642 -11.98 16.70 10.71
C ASP A 642 -11.84 15.24 10.30
N VAL A 643 -10.60 14.79 10.18
CA VAL A 643 -10.13 13.41 10.19
C VAL A 643 -9.27 13.29 11.43
N VAL A 644 -9.65 12.41 12.35
CA VAL A 644 -9.08 12.35 13.69
C VAL A 644 -8.82 10.92 14.09
N TRP A 645 -7.73 10.71 14.81
CA TRP A 645 -7.39 9.46 15.46
C TRP A 645 -7.60 9.59 16.97
N PHE A 646 -8.11 8.52 17.59
CA PHE A 646 -8.31 8.38 19.01
C PHE A 646 -7.53 7.15 19.48
N GLU A 647 -6.41 7.40 20.15
CA GLU A 647 -5.50 6.41 20.74
C GLU A 647 -6.11 5.81 22.01
N ASN A 648 -6.19 4.50 22.08
CA ASN A 648 -6.65 3.69 23.20
C ASN A 648 -5.52 3.43 24.21
N THR A 649 -5.18 4.44 24.99
CA THR A 649 -4.03 4.42 25.92
C THR A 649 -4.13 3.44 27.10
N ASP A 650 -5.20 2.66 27.22
CA ASP A 650 -5.42 1.75 28.34
C ASP A 650 -5.81 0.32 27.97
N ARG A 651 -5.67 -0.07 26.69
CA ARG A 651 -6.01 -1.37 26.12
C ARG A 651 -7.48 -1.76 26.10
N ILE A 652 -8.15 -1.52 27.22
CA ILE A 652 -9.54 -1.90 27.44
C ILE A 652 -10.54 -0.83 26.95
N GLY A 653 -10.09 0.15 26.16
CA GLY A 653 -10.97 1.10 25.47
C GLY A 653 -11.66 2.12 26.38
N THR A 654 -11.12 2.41 27.58
CA THR A 654 -11.74 3.34 28.53
C THR A 654 -11.08 4.72 28.60
N VAL A 655 -9.87 4.87 28.06
CA VAL A 655 -9.14 6.16 28.00
C VAL A 655 -8.66 6.45 26.59
N TRP A 656 -9.22 7.52 26.01
CA TRP A 656 -8.95 7.94 24.63
C TRP A 656 -8.16 9.24 24.56
N THR A 657 -7.08 9.26 23.78
CA THR A 657 -6.31 10.46 23.45
C THR A 657 -6.59 10.86 22.01
N MET A 658 -6.98 12.12 21.78
CA MET A 658 -7.32 12.61 20.44
C MET A 658 -6.11 13.22 19.75
N HIS A 659 -5.88 12.81 18.51
CA HIS A 659 -4.88 13.31 17.59
C HIS A 659 -5.55 13.81 16.31
N ASP A 660 -5.14 14.99 15.85
CA ASP A 660 -5.67 15.59 14.63
C ASP A 660 -4.86 15.08 13.43
N ILE A 661 -5.49 14.39 12.48
CA ILE A 661 -4.85 13.95 11.23
C ILE A 661 -5.01 15.06 10.17
N ASP A 662 -6.24 15.49 9.91
CA ASP A 662 -6.54 16.61 9.01
C ASP A 662 -7.77 17.37 9.49
N MET A 663 -7.61 18.67 9.71
CA MET A 663 -8.67 19.57 10.20
C MET A 663 -9.25 20.45 9.08
N SER A 664 -9.01 20.05 7.83
CA SER A 664 -9.37 20.78 6.60
C SER A 664 -9.94 19.88 5.51
N PHE A 665 -10.26 18.62 5.83
CA PHE A 665 -10.82 17.66 4.90
C PHE A 665 -12.33 17.87 4.72
N HIS A 666 -12.65 18.82 3.84
CA HIS A 666 -14.01 19.30 3.61
C HIS A 666 -15.04 18.19 3.38
N ASP A 667 -16.08 18.19 4.22
CA ASP A 667 -17.25 17.31 4.16
C ASP A 667 -16.92 15.81 4.18
N ALA A 668 -16.02 15.43 5.09
CA ALA A 668 -15.62 14.06 5.37
C ALA A 668 -16.82 13.12 5.61
N TYR A 669 -16.92 12.07 4.80
CA TYR A 669 -18.14 11.29 4.62
C TYR A 669 -17.98 9.80 4.89
N SER A 670 -16.82 9.25 4.55
CA SER A 670 -16.37 7.92 4.93
C SER A 670 -14.94 7.96 5.43
N ILE A 671 -14.59 6.97 6.23
CA ILE A 671 -13.23 6.72 6.68
C ILE A 671 -13.01 5.22 6.77
N GLU A 672 -11.80 4.81 6.43
CA GLU A 672 -11.27 3.47 6.54
C GLU A 672 -9.85 3.56 7.09
N SER A 673 -9.40 2.50 7.75
CA SER A 673 -8.00 2.32 8.08
C SER A 673 -7.51 1.07 7.37
N VAL A 674 -6.39 1.22 6.70
CA VAL A 674 -5.75 0.24 5.81
C VAL A 674 -4.31 0.68 5.66
N ASP A 675 -3.40 -0.26 5.53
CA ASP A 675 -2.03 0.01 5.10
C ASP A 675 -2.04 0.29 3.60
N MET A 676 -2.04 1.55 3.20
CA MET A 676 -2.25 1.93 1.79
C MET A 676 -0.99 1.68 0.97
N ASP A 677 0.19 1.95 1.52
CA ASP A 677 1.49 1.87 0.86
C ASP A 677 2.31 0.62 1.20
N CYS A 678 1.71 -0.32 1.93
CA CYS A 678 2.27 -1.62 2.27
C CYS A 678 3.52 -1.53 3.16
N ASP A 679 3.64 -0.48 3.98
CA ASP A 679 4.73 -0.31 4.94
C ASP A 679 4.47 -1.00 6.30
N GLY A 680 3.31 -1.66 6.41
CA GLY A 680 2.80 -2.36 7.58
C GLY A 680 2.06 -1.44 8.57
N ASP A 681 2.03 -0.12 8.34
CA ASP A 681 1.38 0.86 9.21
C ASP A 681 -0.08 1.03 8.83
N CYS A 682 -0.95 1.13 9.83
CA CYS A 682 -2.33 1.46 9.55
C CYS A 682 -2.44 2.93 9.15
N ASP A 683 -2.75 3.16 7.88
CA ASP A 683 -3.10 4.47 7.34
C ASP A 683 -4.58 4.78 7.50
N VAL A 684 -4.95 5.95 7.01
CA VAL A 684 -6.34 6.41 7.00
C VAL A 684 -6.75 6.81 5.59
N LEU A 685 -7.81 6.22 5.04
CA LEU A 685 -8.44 6.62 3.79
C LEU A 685 -9.78 7.32 4.09
N ALA A 686 -10.04 8.49 3.50
CA ALA A 686 -11.32 9.17 3.65
C ALA A 686 -11.85 9.76 2.35
N ALA A 687 -13.19 9.81 2.23
CA ALA A 687 -13.89 10.48 1.14
C ALA A 687 -14.61 11.74 1.64
N GLY A 688 -14.43 12.86 0.94
CA GLY A 688 -15.07 14.15 1.20
C GLY A 688 -16.09 14.47 0.11
N LYS A 689 -17.37 14.46 0.46
CA LYS A 689 -18.47 14.53 -0.52
C LYS A 689 -18.56 15.91 -1.17
N GLU A 690 -18.91 16.95 -0.41
CA GLU A 690 -18.92 18.31 -0.93
C GLU A 690 -17.50 18.90 -1.07
N GLY A 691 -16.48 18.21 -0.54
CA GLY A 691 -15.06 18.49 -0.80
C GLY A 691 -14.59 18.04 -2.19
N HIS A 692 -15.32 17.15 -2.86
CA HIS A 692 -14.95 16.56 -4.14
C HIS A 692 -13.55 15.92 -4.14
N GLN A 693 -13.22 15.28 -3.02
CA GLN A 693 -11.89 14.76 -2.75
C GLN A 693 -11.99 13.37 -2.12
N VAL A 694 -11.03 12.53 -2.44
CA VAL A 694 -10.67 11.37 -1.64
C VAL A 694 -9.20 11.55 -1.33
N ALA A 695 -8.80 11.26 -0.10
CA ALA A 695 -7.43 11.36 0.33
C ALA A 695 -7.14 10.23 1.31
N TRP A 696 -5.89 9.80 1.32
CA TRP A 696 -5.38 8.97 2.39
C TRP A 696 -4.28 9.72 3.15
N TRP A 697 -4.00 9.29 4.38
CA TRP A 697 -2.96 9.84 5.23
C TRP A 697 -2.06 8.70 5.66
N GLU A 698 -0.81 8.78 5.21
CA GLU A 698 0.28 7.88 5.56
C GLU A 698 0.70 8.11 7.00
N ASN A 699 0.70 7.06 7.80
CA ASN A 699 1.13 7.07 9.18
C ASN A 699 2.62 6.76 9.29
N GLN A 700 3.46 7.76 9.04
CA GLN A 700 4.90 7.52 8.92
C GLN A 700 5.51 6.87 10.17
N GLY A 701 6.00 5.64 10.01
CA GLY A 701 6.66 4.88 11.05
C GLY A 701 5.72 4.44 12.18
N GLY A 702 4.43 4.36 11.90
CA GLY A 702 3.50 3.53 12.66
C GLY A 702 3.17 3.99 14.04
N SER A 703 3.43 5.25 14.36
CA SER A 703 3.27 5.80 15.71
C SER A 703 2.07 6.74 15.85
N GLY A 704 1.38 7.00 14.74
CA GLY A 704 0.31 7.99 14.63
C GLY A 704 0.77 9.44 14.86
N THR A 705 2.09 9.69 14.93
CA THR A 705 2.63 11.02 15.27
C THR A 705 2.89 11.92 14.07
N ASN A 706 3.00 11.35 12.87
CA ASN A 706 3.32 12.09 11.65
C ASN A 706 2.48 11.56 10.50
N TRP A 707 1.69 12.45 9.90
CA TRP A 707 0.73 12.08 8.86
C TRP A 707 1.06 12.79 7.54
N ILE A 708 1.32 12.04 6.48
CA ILE A 708 1.45 12.61 5.13
C ILE A 708 0.14 12.42 4.38
N LYS A 709 -0.49 13.53 4.00
CA LYS A 709 -1.70 13.49 3.19
C LYS A 709 -1.38 13.26 1.71
N HIS A 710 -2.00 12.24 1.15
CA HIS A 710 -1.98 11.92 -0.28
C HIS A 710 -3.37 12.09 -0.88
N ALA A 711 -3.46 12.78 -2.02
CA ALA A 711 -4.73 12.97 -2.70
C ALA A 711 -4.98 11.80 -3.67
N VAL A 712 -6.14 11.16 -3.54
CA VAL A 712 -6.57 10.11 -4.46
C VAL A 712 -7.17 10.78 -5.69
N GLY A 713 -6.38 10.88 -6.76
CA GLY A 713 -6.78 11.44 -8.04
C GLY A 713 -7.10 12.96 -8.03
N SER A 714 -7.62 13.44 -9.17
CA SER A 714 -8.04 14.85 -9.32
C SER A 714 -9.50 14.94 -9.77
N SER A 715 -10.28 15.82 -9.14
CA SER A 715 -11.69 16.05 -9.46
C SER A 715 -12.56 14.79 -9.32
N LEU A 716 -12.81 14.39 -8.07
CA LEU A 716 -13.72 13.29 -7.72
C LEU A 716 -15.04 13.83 -7.14
N PRO A 717 -16.01 14.20 -8.00
CA PRO A 717 -17.16 14.95 -7.56
C PRO A 717 -18.14 14.11 -6.72
N TYR A 718 -18.37 14.54 -5.48
CA TYR A 718 -19.40 13.99 -4.60
C TYR A 718 -19.13 12.55 -4.18
N SER A 719 -17.86 12.23 -3.91
CA SER A 719 -17.39 10.96 -3.33
C SER A 719 -17.95 10.75 -1.93
N GLN A 720 -18.75 9.71 -1.74
CA GLN A 720 -19.42 9.44 -0.46
C GLN A 720 -18.85 8.26 0.31
N HIS A 721 -18.32 7.29 -0.43
CA HIS A 721 -17.63 6.13 0.10
C HIS A 721 -16.41 5.90 -0.78
N ALA A 722 -15.26 5.76 -0.15
CA ALA A 722 -14.06 5.20 -0.74
C ALA A 722 -13.72 3.96 0.07
N VAL A 723 -13.31 2.90 -0.61
CA VAL A 723 -12.81 1.67 -0.02
C VAL A 723 -11.50 1.30 -0.68
N SER A 724 -10.55 0.79 0.10
CA SER A 724 -9.35 0.18 -0.42
C SER A 724 -9.62 -1.25 -0.90
N VAL A 725 -9.01 -1.64 -2.01
CA VAL A 725 -9.12 -2.99 -2.58
C VAL A 725 -8.00 -3.19 -3.60
N ASP A 726 -7.27 -4.30 -3.53
CA ASP A 726 -6.42 -4.72 -4.65
C ASP A 726 -7.32 -5.35 -5.75
N LEU A 727 -7.62 -4.58 -6.79
CA LEU A 727 -8.66 -4.94 -7.77
C LEU A 727 -8.06 -5.58 -9.02
N ASP A 728 -6.82 -5.23 -9.38
CA ASP A 728 -6.07 -5.85 -10.46
C ASP A 728 -5.03 -6.89 -10.02
N ARG A 729 -4.96 -7.15 -8.71
CA ARG A 729 -4.19 -8.25 -8.11
C ARG A 729 -2.70 -8.07 -8.30
N ASP A 730 -2.26 -6.83 -8.17
CA ASP A 730 -0.85 -6.46 -8.28
C ASP A 730 -0.19 -6.21 -6.91
N GLY A 731 -0.92 -6.52 -5.83
CA GLY A 731 -0.49 -6.40 -4.44
C GLY A 731 -0.70 -5.00 -3.86
N ASP A 732 -1.01 -3.99 -4.68
CA ASP A 732 -1.22 -2.63 -4.22
C ASP A 732 -2.72 -2.38 -3.92
N PHE A 733 -3.04 -1.77 -2.77
CA PHE A 733 -4.41 -1.37 -2.50
C PHE A 733 -4.84 -0.22 -3.43
N ASP A 734 -5.77 -0.52 -4.33
CA ASP A 734 -6.47 0.48 -5.12
C ASP A 734 -7.58 1.18 -4.35
N VAL A 735 -8.19 2.19 -4.97
CA VAL A 735 -9.35 2.85 -4.38
C VAL A 735 -10.58 2.76 -5.28
N ALA A 736 -11.61 2.08 -4.77
CA ALA A 736 -12.95 2.09 -5.35
C ALA A 736 -13.84 3.13 -4.67
N ILE A 737 -14.59 3.89 -5.46
CA ILE A 737 -15.31 5.10 -5.03
C ILE A 737 -16.77 5.06 -5.50
N ALA A 738 -17.68 5.34 -4.57
CA ALA A 738 -19.07 5.66 -4.84
C ALA A 738 -19.25 7.18 -5.00
N GLU A 739 -19.53 7.63 -6.22
CA GLU A 739 -19.78 9.02 -6.58
C GLU A 739 -21.27 9.27 -6.79
N TYR A 740 -21.85 10.18 -6.01
CA TYR A 740 -23.31 10.36 -5.96
C TYR A 740 -23.97 10.68 -7.31
N TYR A 741 -23.28 11.38 -8.20
CA TYR A 741 -23.82 11.75 -9.52
C TYR A 741 -23.16 11.03 -10.69
N ASP A 742 -21.97 10.46 -10.49
CA ASP A 742 -21.16 9.87 -11.56
C ASP A 742 -21.10 8.34 -11.50
N GLY A 743 -21.64 7.73 -10.44
CA GLY A 743 -21.81 6.30 -10.29
C GLY A 743 -20.68 5.67 -9.49
N MET A 744 -19.97 4.72 -10.08
CA MET A 744 -18.85 4.03 -9.42
C MET A 744 -17.59 4.13 -10.28
N THR A 745 -16.49 4.34 -9.57
CA THR A 745 -15.19 4.63 -10.12
C THR A 745 -14.15 3.82 -9.37
N TRP A 746 -13.12 3.40 -10.07
CA TRP A 746 -11.93 2.78 -9.48
C TRP A 746 -10.69 3.55 -9.94
N LEU A 747 -9.72 3.69 -9.05
CA LEU A 747 -8.40 4.23 -9.37
C LEU A 747 -7.33 3.23 -8.92
N GLU A 748 -6.67 2.66 -9.93
CA GLU A 748 -5.47 1.79 -9.84
C GLU A 748 -4.39 2.49 -9.03
N ASN A 749 -3.91 1.90 -7.94
CA ASN A 749 -2.64 2.25 -7.30
C ASN A 749 -1.51 1.66 -8.14
N ARG A 750 -0.37 2.35 -8.25
CA ARG A 750 0.71 1.94 -9.17
C ARG A 750 2.07 1.80 -8.52
N GLY A 751 2.16 1.94 -7.19
CA GLY A 751 3.41 1.92 -6.43
C GLY A 751 4.52 2.82 -7.01
N GLY A 752 4.69 4.04 -6.48
CA GLY A 752 5.81 4.91 -6.89
C GLY A 752 6.96 4.90 -5.90
N GLN A 753 8.16 4.47 -6.30
CA GLN A 753 9.39 4.60 -5.50
C GLN A 753 9.94 6.03 -5.50
N PHE A 754 9.66 6.81 -6.55
CA PHE A 754 10.04 8.23 -6.62
C PHE A 754 9.02 9.07 -7.37
N ALA A 755 8.89 10.36 -7.02
CA ALA A 755 8.02 11.31 -7.70
C ALA A 755 8.78 12.27 -8.60
N MET A 756 8.16 12.72 -9.70
CA MET A 756 8.66 13.88 -10.46
C MET A 756 7.55 14.84 -10.89
N LEU A 757 7.05 15.64 -9.95
CA LEU A 757 5.94 16.56 -10.20
C LEU A 757 6.38 17.82 -10.95
N ALA A 758 5.84 18.00 -12.16
CA ALA A 758 6.05 19.19 -12.96
C ALA A 758 4.95 20.26 -12.76
N SER A 759 5.34 21.52 -12.68
CA SER A 759 4.46 22.68 -12.59
C SER A 759 4.90 23.78 -13.55
N ASN A 760 3.93 24.50 -14.11
CA ASN A 760 4.20 25.54 -15.10
C ASN A 760 4.86 26.76 -14.47
N MET A 761 5.78 27.36 -15.21
CA MET A 761 6.46 28.58 -14.78
C MET A 761 6.09 29.78 -15.67
N ALA A 762 5.98 30.94 -15.02
CA ALA A 762 5.93 32.22 -15.73
C ALA A 762 7.32 32.58 -16.27
N ALA A 763 7.40 33.63 -17.09
CA ALA A 763 8.69 34.09 -17.59
C ALA A 763 9.36 34.88 -16.47
N TYR A 764 10.58 34.48 -16.15
CA TYR A 764 11.39 35.20 -15.17
C TYR A 764 11.75 36.59 -15.69
N VAL A 765 11.43 37.62 -14.90
CA VAL A 765 11.56 39.05 -15.28
C VAL A 765 13.01 39.50 -15.46
N GLY A 766 13.98 38.76 -14.92
CA GLY A 766 15.41 39.07 -15.02
C GLY A 766 16.21 38.36 -16.11
N LEU A 767 15.57 37.55 -16.98
CA LEU A 767 16.25 36.89 -18.09
C LEU A 767 16.35 37.82 -19.32
N GLU A 768 17.17 37.44 -20.30
CA GLU A 768 17.18 38.11 -21.60
C GLU A 768 15.79 38.05 -22.25
N SER A 769 15.48 39.02 -23.13
CA SER A 769 14.14 39.19 -23.74
C SER A 769 13.67 38.00 -24.59
N GLN A 770 14.52 36.98 -24.78
CA GLN A 770 14.25 35.77 -25.55
C GLN A 770 14.20 34.50 -24.68
N SER A 771 14.45 34.58 -23.37
CA SER A 771 14.46 33.39 -22.50
C SER A 771 13.15 33.20 -21.75
N HIS A 772 12.69 31.95 -21.70
CA HIS A 772 11.41 31.55 -21.13
C HIS A 772 11.62 30.38 -20.17
N ALA A 773 11.35 30.59 -18.88
CA ALA A 773 11.19 29.47 -17.96
C ALA A 773 9.90 28.70 -18.29
N MET A 774 9.98 27.38 -18.23
CA MET A 774 8.99 26.47 -18.78
C MET A 774 8.32 25.64 -17.71
N LEU A 775 9.13 24.89 -16.96
CA LEU A 775 8.67 23.94 -15.96
C LEU A 775 9.55 24.03 -14.71
N ARG A 776 8.91 23.91 -13.55
CA ARG A 776 9.52 23.56 -12.28
C ARG A 776 9.18 22.10 -12.03
N ILE A 777 10.19 21.25 -11.96
CA ILE A 777 10.06 19.80 -11.75
C ILE A 777 10.58 19.52 -10.35
N THR A 778 9.75 18.94 -9.48
CA THR A 778 10.13 18.55 -8.12
C THR A 778 10.27 17.04 -8.11
N MET A 779 11.48 16.56 -7.87
CA MET A 779 11.75 15.15 -7.63
C MET A 779 11.68 14.88 -6.12
N THR A 780 11.01 13.81 -5.73
CA THR A 780 10.81 13.44 -4.32
C THR A 780 11.14 11.97 -4.15
N HIS A 781 11.93 11.66 -3.12
CA HIS A 781 12.17 10.29 -2.71
C HIS A 781 11.01 9.76 -1.88
N ARG A 782 10.43 8.63 -2.31
CA ARG A 782 9.19 8.06 -1.77
C ARG A 782 9.38 6.76 -1.01
N GLY A 783 10.62 6.35 -0.79
CA GLY A 783 10.94 5.25 0.12
C GLY A 783 10.99 5.70 1.59
N GLN A 784 11.69 4.96 2.43
CA GLN A 784 11.69 5.12 3.89
C GLN A 784 12.99 5.77 4.44
N PRO A 785 13.03 6.14 5.74
CA PRO A 785 14.25 6.59 6.40
C PRO A 785 15.30 5.47 6.55
N GLY A 786 16.17 5.31 5.57
CA GLY A 786 17.22 4.29 5.60
C GLY A 786 17.69 3.96 4.19
N ASP A 787 16.73 4.02 3.27
CA ASP A 787 16.89 3.79 1.84
C ASP A 787 18.02 4.58 1.23
N THR A 788 18.62 3.97 0.22
CA THR A 788 19.61 4.63 -0.63
C THR A 788 19.01 5.87 -1.30
N ASP A 789 19.86 6.88 -1.52
CA ASP A 789 19.44 8.09 -2.23
C ASP A 789 19.02 7.72 -3.66
N GLU A 790 17.99 8.40 -4.16
CA GLU A 790 17.59 8.27 -5.56
C GLU A 790 18.47 9.12 -6.46
N GLU A 791 18.88 8.60 -7.60
CA GLU A 791 19.62 9.33 -8.61
C GLU A 791 18.82 9.47 -9.91
N LEU A 792 18.58 10.71 -10.35
CA LEU A 792 17.85 10.95 -11.59
C LEU A 792 18.69 10.55 -12.80
N SER A 793 18.32 9.47 -13.49
CA SER A 793 19.08 8.92 -14.61
C SER A 793 18.67 9.53 -15.96
N GLU A 794 17.37 9.67 -16.21
CA GLU A 794 16.87 10.29 -17.45
C GLU A 794 15.66 11.20 -17.22
N MET A 795 15.67 12.34 -17.93
CA MET A 795 14.51 13.23 -18.04
C MET A 795 13.99 13.21 -19.48
N ILE A 796 12.73 12.83 -19.66
CA ILE A 796 12.08 12.78 -20.97
C ILE A 796 11.16 13.99 -21.14
N LEU A 797 11.30 14.69 -22.26
CA LEU A 797 10.55 15.89 -22.60
C LEU A 797 9.84 15.74 -23.94
N LEU A 798 8.57 16.10 -24.02
CA LEU A 798 7.78 16.14 -25.24
C LEU A 798 7.60 17.58 -25.74
N PHE A 799 7.99 17.81 -26.99
CA PHE A 799 7.91 19.09 -27.69
C PHE A 799 6.75 19.06 -28.66
N GLU A 800 5.80 19.98 -28.49
CA GLU A 800 4.58 20.02 -29.30
C GLU A 800 4.26 21.44 -29.76
N GLU A 801 3.57 21.54 -30.89
CA GLU A 801 2.87 22.75 -31.29
C GLU A 801 1.75 23.10 -30.30
N ALA A 802 1.28 24.35 -30.34
CA ALA A 802 0.10 24.77 -29.58
C ALA A 802 -1.17 23.93 -29.87
N GLY A 803 -1.23 23.27 -31.04
CA GLY A 803 -2.31 22.36 -31.42
C GLY A 803 -2.18 20.93 -30.89
N GLY A 804 -1.06 20.57 -30.24
CA GLY A 804 -0.76 19.22 -29.75
C GLY A 804 -0.11 18.30 -30.78
N ASP A 805 0.29 18.81 -31.95
CA ASP A 805 1.06 18.03 -32.91
C ASP A 805 2.55 18.01 -32.48
N PRO A 806 3.24 16.85 -32.47
CA PRO A 806 4.64 16.77 -32.07
C PRO A 806 5.58 17.53 -33.02
N LEU A 807 6.55 18.26 -32.47
CA LEU A 807 7.56 18.98 -33.25
C LEU A 807 8.59 18.02 -33.86
N THR A 808 9.10 18.38 -35.05
CA THR A 808 10.31 17.78 -35.61
C THR A 808 11.57 18.45 -35.05
N SER A 809 12.71 17.74 -35.07
CA SER A 809 14.00 18.30 -34.62
C SER A 809 14.36 19.61 -35.32
N VAL A 810 14.01 19.75 -36.60
CA VAL A 810 14.27 20.96 -37.40
C VAL A 810 13.42 22.14 -36.93
N GLU A 811 12.18 21.90 -36.52
CA GLU A 811 11.30 22.94 -36.00
C GLU A 811 11.73 23.37 -34.60
N ALA A 812 12.11 22.42 -33.74
CA ALA A 812 12.66 22.71 -32.41
C ALA A 812 13.96 23.55 -32.50
N ASP A 813 14.94 23.14 -33.33
CA ASP A 813 16.19 23.89 -33.56
C ASP A 813 15.96 25.28 -34.17
N ALA A 814 14.84 25.49 -34.87
CA ALA A 814 14.50 26.79 -35.45
C ALA A 814 13.86 27.75 -34.43
N LEU A 815 13.22 27.19 -33.39
CA LEU A 815 12.51 27.92 -32.35
C LEU A 815 13.37 28.19 -31.12
N ILE A 816 14.23 27.24 -30.75
CA ILE A 816 14.98 27.24 -29.49
C ILE A 816 16.48 27.26 -29.82
N GLU A 817 17.19 28.27 -29.32
CA GLU A 817 18.65 28.35 -29.41
C GLU A 817 19.29 27.36 -28.43
N ASP A 818 18.91 27.43 -27.15
CA ASP A 818 19.38 26.52 -26.12
C ASP A 818 18.26 26.19 -25.12
N LEU A 819 18.24 24.96 -24.60
CA LEU A 819 17.44 24.55 -23.44
C LEU A 819 18.37 24.29 -22.26
N HIS A 820 18.07 24.90 -21.12
CA HIS A 820 18.82 24.79 -19.88
C HIS A 820 18.02 24.05 -18.82
N LEU A 821 18.67 23.13 -18.11
CA LEU A 821 18.18 22.53 -16.89
C LEU A 821 19.01 23.06 -15.71
N TYR A 822 18.37 23.73 -14.77
CA TYR A 822 19.00 24.21 -13.54
C TYR A 822 18.58 23.35 -12.35
N VAL A 823 19.49 23.09 -11.42
CA VAL A 823 19.21 22.52 -10.10
C VAL A 823 19.09 23.67 -9.09
N ASP A 824 17.98 23.71 -8.37
CA ASP A 824 17.67 24.69 -7.33
C ASP A 824 18.68 24.61 -6.18
N ASN A 825 18.93 25.74 -5.53
CA ASN A 825 19.85 25.80 -4.38
C ASN A 825 19.19 25.49 -3.01
N GLY A 826 17.97 24.94 -3.01
CA GLY A 826 17.16 24.61 -1.84
C GLY A 826 16.23 25.72 -1.37
N ASN A 827 16.06 26.80 -2.16
CA ASN A 827 15.17 27.91 -1.83
C ASN A 827 13.83 27.87 -2.59
N GLY A 828 13.70 26.98 -3.57
CA GLY A 828 12.52 26.78 -4.40
C GLY A 828 12.21 27.92 -5.37
N VAL A 829 13.15 28.83 -5.61
CA VAL A 829 12.99 30.03 -6.43
C VAL A 829 14.03 30.04 -7.54
N PHE A 830 13.57 30.07 -8.79
CA PHE A 830 14.49 30.15 -9.91
C PHE A 830 15.29 31.46 -9.93
N GLU A 831 16.61 31.32 -9.78
CA GLU A 831 17.59 32.38 -9.78
C GLU A 831 18.82 31.94 -10.60
N PRO A 832 18.91 32.28 -11.90
CA PRO A 832 19.98 31.78 -12.79
C PRO A 832 21.41 32.18 -12.38
N ALA A 833 21.56 33.09 -11.41
CA ALA A 833 22.84 33.49 -10.84
C ALA A 833 23.26 32.66 -9.62
N TYR A 834 22.34 31.93 -9.00
CA TYR A 834 22.54 31.16 -7.76
C TYR A 834 22.21 29.68 -7.94
N ASP A 835 21.29 29.35 -8.85
CA ASP A 835 20.99 27.98 -9.24
C ASP A 835 22.08 27.42 -10.14
N THR A 836 22.29 26.11 -10.01
CA THR A 836 23.35 25.43 -10.72
C THR A 836 22.85 25.03 -12.11
N LEU A 837 23.38 25.64 -13.15
CA LEU A 837 23.14 25.19 -14.53
C LEU A 837 23.76 23.80 -14.71
N PHE A 838 22.92 22.80 -14.93
CA PHE A 838 23.31 21.39 -14.98
C PHE A 838 23.41 20.88 -16.43
N VAL A 839 22.33 21.02 -17.21
CA VAL A 839 22.31 20.63 -18.64
C VAL A 839 22.15 21.85 -19.54
N THR A 840 22.81 21.81 -20.70
CA THR A 840 22.55 22.71 -21.83
C THR A 840 22.40 21.90 -23.12
N LEU A 841 21.24 21.98 -23.75
CA LEU A 841 20.98 21.42 -25.08
C LEU A 841 20.94 22.55 -26.10
N SER A 842 21.89 22.58 -27.04
CA SER A 842 21.93 23.55 -28.15
C SER A 842 21.49 22.96 -29.49
N SER A 843 20.97 21.73 -29.47
CA SER A 843 20.42 21.04 -30.64
C SER A 843 19.54 19.88 -30.19
N PHE A 844 18.48 19.58 -30.93
CA PHE A 844 17.50 18.55 -30.57
C PHE A 844 17.54 17.35 -31.53
N SER A 845 17.23 16.16 -31.01
CA SER A 845 17.14 14.90 -31.76
C SER A 845 15.78 14.21 -31.53
N LEU A 846 14.70 14.98 -31.70
CA LEU A 846 13.34 14.54 -31.42
C LEU A 846 12.89 13.27 -32.17
N SER A 847 12.29 12.33 -31.44
CA SER A 847 11.55 11.17 -31.98
C SER A 847 10.08 11.28 -31.57
N ASN A 848 9.17 11.47 -32.54
CA ASN A 848 7.76 11.79 -32.26
C ASN A 848 7.58 12.95 -31.27
N GLY A 849 8.42 13.98 -31.37
CA GLY A 849 8.44 15.13 -30.46
C GLY A 849 9.19 14.91 -29.14
N MET A 850 9.64 13.69 -28.83
CA MET A 850 10.33 13.41 -27.57
C MET A 850 11.83 13.63 -27.66
N GLU A 851 12.39 14.37 -26.69
CA GLU A 851 13.82 14.50 -26.41
C GLU A 851 14.15 13.74 -25.12
N ARG A 852 15.27 13.02 -25.12
CA ARG A 852 15.80 12.32 -23.95
C ARG A 852 17.03 13.05 -23.43
N ILE A 853 16.99 13.46 -22.16
CA ILE A 853 18.12 14.02 -21.44
C ILE A 853 18.69 12.92 -20.55
N VAL A 854 19.84 12.38 -20.94
CA VAL A 854 20.60 11.45 -20.11
C VAL A 854 21.48 12.26 -19.16
N LEU A 855 21.36 11.99 -17.87
CA LEU A 855 22.09 12.69 -16.84
C LEU A 855 23.35 11.90 -16.44
N PRO A 856 24.38 12.56 -15.89
CA PRO A 856 25.58 11.89 -15.39
C PRO A 856 25.25 11.11 -14.13
N ASP A 857 25.69 9.87 -14.14
CA ASP A 857 25.67 8.93 -13.03
C ASP A 857 26.71 9.29 -11.93
N TYR A 858 26.42 8.95 -10.68
CA TYR A 858 27.09 9.33 -9.42
C TYR A 858 27.32 10.83 -9.21
N ASP A 859 26.38 11.69 -9.59
CA ASP A 859 26.42 13.13 -9.32
C ASP A 859 25.63 13.48 -8.05
N GLU A 860 26.34 13.82 -6.97
CA GLU A 860 25.76 14.23 -5.67
C GLU A 860 24.71 15.37 -5.79
N SER A 861 24.69 16.13 -6.89
CA SER A 861 23.69 17.18 -7.11
C SER A 861 22.37 16.70 -7.73
N LEU A 862 22.31 15.46 -8.21
CA LEU A 862 21.09 14.82 -8.71
C LEU A 862 20.45 13.89 -7.68
N GLN A 863 21.19 13.54 -6.64
CA GLN A 863 20.78 12.58 -5.61
C GLN A 863 19.72 13.18 -4.68
N VAL A 864 18.58 12.50 -4.58
CA VAL A 864 17.44 12.89 -3.76
C VAL A 864 17.42 11.98 -2.54
N VAL A 865 17.81 12.55 -1.41
CA VAL A 865 17.73 11.87 -0.11
C VAL A 865 16.27 11.79 0.32
N HIS A 866 15.88 10.68 0.93
CA HIS A 866 14.59 10.54 1.61
C HIS A 866 14.25 11.79 2.45
N GLY A 867 13.01 12.29 2.30
CA GLY A 867 12.49 13.47 3.00
C GLY A 867 13.01 14.83 2.51
N THR A 868 13.88 14.90 1.48
CA THR A 868 14.41 16.15 0.94
C THR A 868 14.18 16.27 -0.57
N PRO A 869 13.07 16.88 -1.03
CA PRO A 869 12.79 17.01 -2.45
C PRO A 869 13.84 17.86 -3.19
N HIS A 870 14.20 17.45 -4.40
CA HIS A 870 15.06 18.20 -5.30
C HIS A 870 14.24 18.92 -6.37
N ILE A 871 14.61 20.17 -6.67
CA ILE A 871 13.87 21.01 -7.62
C ILE A 871 14.75 21.31 -8.84
N TYR A 872 14.19 21.08 -10.01
CA TYR A 872 14.78 21.41 -11.30
C TYR A 872 13.97 22.50 -12.01
N PHE A 873 14.66 23.43 -12.67
CA PHE A 873 14.05 24.44 -13.52
C PHE A 873 14.46 24.27 -14.97
N LEU A 874 13.46 24.09 -15.84
CA LEU A 874 13.64 23.99 -17.28
C LEU A 874 13.44 25.36 -17.94
N VAL A 875 14.43 25.84 -18.69
CA VAL A 875 14.44 27.19 -19.28
C VAL A 875 14.87 27.14 -20.74
N ALA A 876 14.02 27.61 -21.66
CA ALA A 876 14.33 27.70 -23.08
C ALA A 876 14.74 29.13 -23.49
N ASN A 877 15.86 29.25 -24.19
CA ASN A 877 16.26 30.47 -24.89
C ASN A 877 15.75 30.38 -26.33
N LEU A 878 14.88 31.31 -26.72
CA LEU A 878 14.33 31.35 -28.07
C LEU A 878 15.36 31.85 -29.07
N ALA A 879 15.38 31.24 -30.25
CA ALA A 879 16.20 31.70 -31.36
C ALA A 879 15.81 33.13 -31.77
N VAL A 880 16.78 33.91 -32.24
CA VAL A 880 16.57 35.32 -32.63
C VAL A 880 15.45 35.51 -33.67
N GLU A 881 15.28 34.54 -34.56
CA GLU A 881 14.28 34.54 -35.63
C GLU A 881 13.11 33.57 -35.34
N ALA A 882 12.92 33.14 -34.09
CA ALA A 882 11.85 32.21 -33.69
C ALA A 882 10.46 32.78 -34.05
N SER A 883 10.28 34.09 -33.93
CA SER A 883 9.07 34.82 -34.31
C SER A 883 8.68 34.74 -35.80
N ALA A 884 9.61 34.29 -36.65
CA ALA A 884 9.41 34.17 -38.10
C ALA A 884 9.26 32.70 -38.54
N GLN A 885 9.30 31.73 -37.62
CA GLN A 885 9.14 30.31 -37.92
C GLN A 885 7.67 29.91 -38.04
N SER A 886 7.43 28.70 -38.55
CA SER A 886 6.12 28.05 -38.56
C SER A 886 6.37 26.59 -38.20
N PRO A 887 5.83 26.10 -37.07
CA PRO A 887 5.05 26.83 -36.06
C PRO A 887 5.86 27.92 -35.33
N ASP A 888 5.19 28.92 -34.76
CA ASP A 888 5.75 29.99 -33.91
C ASP A 888 5.25 29.90 -32.45
N ARG A 889 4.45 28.86 -32.17
CA ARG A 889 3.84 28.58 -30.88
C ARG A 889 4.03 27.12 -30.51
N PHE A 890 4.65 26.88 -29.37
CA PHE A 890 4.98 25.53 -28.91
C PHE A 890 4.84 25.41 -27.39
N ARG A 891 4.93 24.20 -26.88
CA ARG A 891 5.03 23.88 -25.45
C ARG A 891 6.00 22.71 -25.27
N ILE A 892 6.57 22.60 -24.07
CA ILE A 892 7.32 21.41 -23.66
C ILE A 892 6.60 20.81 -22.45
N THR A 893 6.45 19.49 -22.48
CA THR A 893 5.83 18.69 -21.43
C THR A 893 6.89 17.77 -20.85
N HIS A 894 7.04 17.73 -19.53
CA HIS A 894 7.82 16.68 -18.89
C HIS A 894 6.98 15.40 -18.89
N LEU A 895 7.57 14.29 -19.33
CA LEU A 895 6.88 13.02 -19.47
C LEU A 895 7.13 12.12 -18.25
N THR A 896 6.04 11.87 -17.55
CA THR A 896 5.88 10.95 -16.41
C THR A 896 4.85 9.86 -16.71
N GLU A 897 4.02 10.03 -17.76
CA GLU A 897 3.14 8.98 -18.29
C GLU A 897 3.61 8.56 -19.70
N GLY A 898 3.71 7.26 -19.95
CA GLY A 898 4.11 6.72 -21.25
C GLY A 898 4.47 5.23 -21.18
N GLY A 899 4.73 4.63 -22.34
CA GLY A 899 5.28 3.27 -22.40
C GLY A 899 6.79 3.24 -22.04
N PRO A 900 7.41 2.05 -21.98
CA PRO A 900 8.82 1.91 -21.65
C PRO A 900 9.73 2.80 -22.52
N GLY A 901 10.53 3.64 -21.85
CA GLY A 901 11.44 4.60 -22.48
C GLY A 901 10.80 5.91 -22.96
N GLU A 902 9.53 6.13 -22.65
CA GLU A 902 8.79 7.37 -22.91
C GLU A 902 8.62 8.22 -21.63
N THR A 903 8.99 7.69 -20.46
CA THR A 903 8.93 8.36 -19.16
C THR A 903 10.32 8.60 -18.59
N SER A 904 10.42 9.58 -17.70
CA SER A 904 11.64 9.85 -16.94
C SER A 904 11.95 8.69 -15.99
N SER A 905 13.21 8.51 -15.66
CA SER A 905 13.71 7.38 -14.87
C SER A 905 14.68 7.88 -13.80
N ALA A 906 14.63 7.23 -12.65
CA ALA A 906 15.64 7.34 -11.61
C ALA A 906 16.19 5.94 -11.30
N GLU A 907 17.35 5.90 -10.69
CA GLU A 907 17.99 4.68 -10.23
C GLU A 907 18.42 4.86 -8.78
N ASP A 908 18.60 3.77 -8.04
CA ASP A 908 19.26 3.87 -6.74
C ASP A 908 20.72 4.31 -6.94
N ARG A 909 21.22 5.19 -6.07
CA ARG A 909 22.55 5.77 -6.18
C ARG A 909 23.68 4.73 -6.14
N ASP A 910 23.55 3.70 -5.33
CA ASP A 910 24.68 2.83 -4.96
C ASP A 910 24.82 1.62 -5.90
N ASN A 911 23.75 1.22 -6.60
CA ASN A 911 23.72 0.02 -7.45
C ASN A 911 23.08 0.22 -8.82
N ASP A 912 22.64 1.43 -9.16
CA ASP A 912 22.01 1.75 -10.42
C ASP A 912 20.72 0.91 -10.66
N LEU A 913 20.03 0.49 -9.59
CA LEU A 913 18.78 -0.25 -9.69
C LEU A 913 17.68 0.67 -10.20
N GLN A 914 17.05 0.32 -11.32
CA GLN A 914 16.00 1.13 -11.93
C GLN A 914 14.78 1.23 -11.02
N LEU A 915 14.38 2.46 -10.69
CA LEU A 915 13.25 2.72 -9.80
C LEU A 915 11.94 2.97 -10.57
N ALA A 916 10.81 2.70 -9.92
CA ALA A 916 9.45 2.94 -10.38
C ALA A 916 9.04 4.41 -10.15
N LEU A 917 8.65 5.09 -11.24
CA LEU A 917 8.19 6.48 -11.19
C LEU A 917 6.73 6.56 -10.76
N GLU A 918 6.45 7.37 -9.75
CA GLU A 918 5.11 7.79 -9.32
C GLU A 918 4.31 8.33 -10.50
N TYR A 919 3.09 7.82 -10.65
CA TYR A 919 2.16 8.35 -11.61
C TYR A 919 1.90 9.85 -11.36
N ALA A 920 2.36 10.68 -12.29
CA ALA A 920 2.08 12.10 -12.32
C ALA A 920 1.47 12.47 -13.67
N THR A 921 0.39 13.27 -13.65
CA THR A 921 -0.16 13.79 -14.90
C THR A 921 0.87 14.62 -15.66
N ASN A 922 1.09 14.27 -16.93
CA ASN A 922 1.98 15.00 -17.83
C ASN A 922 1.56 16.49 -17.85
N ARG A 923 2.37 17.37 -17.26
CA ARG A 923 2.06 18.81 -17.17
C ARG A 923 2.78 19.59 -18.27
N PRO A 924 2.07 20.08 -19.30
CA PRO A 924 2.68 20.88 -20.35
C PRO A 924 2.95 22.29 -19.86
N SER A 925 4.11 22.85 -20.20
CA SER A 925 4.38 24.27 -20.07
C SER A 925 3.25 25.08 -20.71
N ARG A 926 3.02 26.31 -20.26
CA ARG A 926 2.18 27.26 -21.00
C ARG A 926 2.65 27.36 -22.46
N ILE A 927 1.72 27.72 -23.35
CA ILE A 927 2.08 27.94 -24.76
C ILE A 927 3.08 29.09 -24.83
N ILE A 928 4.29 28.77 -25.28
CA ILE A 928 5.29 29.78 -25.59
C ILE A 928 4.96 30.34 -26.97
N VAL A 929 4.73 31.64 -26.98
CA VAL A 929 4.56 32.41 -28.20
C VAL A 929 5.85 33.17 -28.45
N ALA A 930 6.51 32.91 -29.58
CA ALA A 930 7.73 33.61 -29.95
C ALA A 930 7.43 35.03 -30.48
N ILE A 931 6.73 35.90 -29.74
CA ILE A 931 6.42 37.30 -30.14
C ILE A 931 7.15 38.31 -29.23
N SER A 932 7.58 39.44 -29.79
CA SER A 932 8.20 40.56 -29.09
C SER A 932 7.26 41.23 -28.08
N ARG A 933 7.61 41.20 -26.78
CA ARG A 933 6.80 41.69 -25.64
C ARG A 933 6.60 43.21 -25.56
N ASP A 934 7.42 44.01 -26.24
CA ASP A 934 7.42 45.48 -26.12
C ASP A 934 6.49 46.18 -27.13
N THR A 935 5.70 45.41 -27.88
CA THR A 935 4.86 45.94 -28.96
C THR A 935 3.44 46.12 -28.45
N ASP A 936 2.95 47.36 -28.53
CA ASP A 936 1.55 47.75 -28.30
C ASP A 936 1.15 48.53 -29.56
N THR A 937 0.48 47.83 -30.47
CA THR A 937 0.23 48.26 -31.85
C THR A 937 -0.82 49.36 -31.92
N ASP A 938 -1.82 49.34 -31.03
CA ASP A 938 -2.89 50.33 -30.99
C ASP A 938 -2.77 51.37 -29.87
N ALA A 939 -1.72 51.26 -29.04
CA ALA A 939 -1.33 52.19 -27.99
C ALA A 939 -2.38 52.34 -26.87
N ASP A 940 -3.10 51.27 -26.56
CA ASP A 940 -4.13 51.25 -25.53
C ASP A 940 -3.61 50.84 -24.13
N LEU A 941 -2.29 50.58 -24.03
CA LEU A 941 -1.56 50.12 -22.84
C LEU A 941 -1.71 48.63 -22.52
N ILE A 942 -2.32 47.86 -23.42
CA ILE A 942 -2.28 46.40 -23.43
C ILE A 942 -1.25 45.95 -24.49
N PRO A 943 -0.30 45.06 -24.15
CA PRO A 943 0.66 44.56 -25.13
C PRO A 943 0.03 43.62 -26.18
N ASP A 944 0.54 43.67 -27.42
CA ASP A 944 0.10 42.84 -28.55
C ASP A 944 0.05 41.35 -28.22
N TYR A 945 1.00 40.87 -27.40
CA TYR A 945 1.05 39.45 -27.02
C TYR A 945 -0.18 39.04 -26.20
N TRP A 946 -0.63 39.90 -25.28
CA TRP A 946 -1.76 39.63 -24.40
C TRP A 946 -3.08 39.74 -25.16
N GLU A 947 -3.19 40.73 -26.06
CA GLU A 947 -4.35 40.82 -26.95
C GLU A 947 -4.43 39.65 -27.93
N GLN A 948 -3.30 39.22 -28.47
CA GLN A 948 -3.23 38.06 -29.36
C GLN A 948 -3.63 36.77 -28.64
N GLU A 949 -3.29 36.65 -27.36
CA GLU A 949 -3.61 35.51 -26.50
C GLU A 949 -5.11 35.43 -26.19
N TYR A 950 -5.71 36.49 -25.65
CA TYR A 950 -7.10 36.45 -25.17
C TYR A 950 -8.14 36.90 -26.22
N PHE A 951 -7.74 37.66 -27.23
CA PHE A 951 -8.65 38.27 -28.21
C PHE A 951 -8.31 37.91 -29.67
N GLY A 952 -7.28 37.09 -29.89
CA GLY A 952 -6.95 36.51 -31.21
C GLY A 952 -6.40 37.52 -32.24
N GLY A 953 -5.99 38.71 -31.81
CA GLY A 953 -5.35 39.72 -32.65
C GLY A 953 -4.75 40.87 -31.84
N PRO A 954 -3.72 41.56 -32.35
CA PRO A 954 -2.92 42.56 -31.61
C PRO A 954 -3.57 43.95 -31.51
N THR A 955 -4.89 44.04 -31.66
CA THR A 955 -5.69 45.29 -31.54
C THR A 955 -7.15 44.99 -31.20
N ASN A 956 -7.41 43.82 -30.63
CA ASN A 956 -8.77 43.28 -30.47
C ASN A 956 -9.31 43.44 -29.05
N ALA A 957 -8.46 43.78 -28.08
CA ALA A 957 -8.89 44.17 -26.75
C ALA A 957 -9.18 45.68 -26.71
N ALA A 958 -9.91 46.11 -25.68
CA ALA A 958 -10.00 47.52 -25.35
C ALA A 958 -9.81 47.68 -23.84
N ALA A 959 -8.75 48.38 -23.44
CA ALA A 959 -8.32 48.58 -22.05
C ALA A 959 -9.40 48.83 -20.99
N GLY A 960 -10.49 49.53 -21.34
CA GLY A 960 -11.54 49.92 -20.40
C GLY A 960 -12.81 49.06 -20.41
N ILE A 961 -12.85 47.96 -21.15
CA ILE A 961 -13.96 47.02 -21.16
C ILE A 961 -13.76 45.99 -20.06
N ASP A 962 -14.87 45.51 -19.51
CA ASP A 962 -14.99 44.42 -18.53
C ASP A 962 -15.83 43.35 -19.24
N GLU A 963 -15.18 42.30 -19.75
CA GLU A 963 -15.78 41.32 -20.66
C GLU A 963 -16.61 40.26 -19.91
N ASP A 964 -16.17 39.86 -18.72
CA ASP A 964 -16.81 38.81 -17.91
C ASP A 964 -17.71 39.34 -16.78
N MET A 965 -17.75 40.67 -16.58
CA MET A 965 -18.59 41.40 -15.64
C MET A 965 -18.24 41.17 -14.17
N ASP A 966 -16.98 40.87 -13.85
CA ASP A 966 -16.49 40.75 -12.48
C ASP A 966 -16.19 42.12 -11.81
N GLY A 967 -16.17 43.19 -12.60
CA GLY A 967 -15.92 44.56 -12.16
C GLY A 967 -14.50 45.07 -12.42
N GLU A 968 -13.63 44.24 -12.99
CA GLU A 968 -12.30 44.62 -13.45
C GLU A 968 -12.28 44.84 -14.97
N SER A 969 -11.45 45.77 -15.43
CA SER A 969 -11.31 46.06 -16.86
C SER A 969 -10.16 45.26 -17.45
N ASN A 970 -10.16 44.95 -18.75
CA ASN A 970 -9.08 44.25 -19.45
C ASN A 970 -7.67 44.78 -19.14
N TYR A 971 -7.50 46.09 -18.98
CA TYR A 971 -6.20 46.66 -18.56
C TYR A 971 -5.80 46.29 -17.13
N ARG A 972 -6.75 46.27 -16.20
CA ARG A 972 -6.52 45.86 -14.82
C ARG A 972 -6.30 44.37 -14.71
N GLU A 973 -6.98 43.59 -15.52
CA GLU A 973 -6.75 42.15 -15.62
C GLU A 973 -5.38 41.85 -16.20
N PHE A 974 -4.96 42.56 -17.25
CA PHE A 974 -3.58 42.55 -17.70
C PHE A 974 -2.62 42.90 -16.55
N VAL A 975 -2.86 43.99 -15.81
CA VAL A 975 -1.99 44.37 -14.67
C VAL A 975 -1.99 43.34 -13.54
N ALA A 976 -3.11 42.65 -13.31
CA ALA A 976 -3.24 41.61 -12.29
C ALA A 976 -2.77 40.22 -12.76
N ASP A 977 -2.58 40.04 -14.08
CA ASP A 977 -2.31 38.77 -14.75
C ASP A 977 -3.48 37.77 -14.62
N THR A 978 -4.72 38.23 -14.83
CA THR A 978 -5.97 37.46 -14.74
C THR A 978 -6.65 37.25 -16.11
N ASP A 979 -7.59 36.31 -16.19
CA ASP A 979 -8.27 35.90 -17.43
C ASP A 979 -9.57 36.70 -17.70
N PRO A 980 -9.61 37.55 -18.76
CA PRO A 980 -10.73 38.44 -19.07
C PRO A 980 -12.02 37.76 -19.51
N TRP A 981 -12.03 36.43 -19.69
CA TRP A 981 -13.24 35.70 -20.04
C TRP A 981 -13.82 34.91 -18.87
N ARG A 982 -13.19 34.98 -17.69
CA ARG A 982 -13.53 34.12 -16.55
C ARG A 982 -13.67 34.94 -15.27
N SER A 983 -14.93 35.26 -14.93
CA SER A 983 -15.29 36.04 -13.72
C SER A 983 -14.86 35.48 -12.35
N ALA A 984 -14.24 34.29 -12.32
CA ALA A 984 -13.62 33.70 -11.13
C ALA A 984 -12.08 33.93 -11.08
N SER A 985 -11.51 34.56 -12.11
CA SER A 985 -10.09 34.88 -12.25
C SER A 985 -9.89 36.35 -11.88
N PHE A 986 -9.70 36.64 -10.61
CA PHE A 986 -9.41 37.99 -10.13
C PHE A 986 -8.40 37.95 -8.97
N LEU A 987 -7.70 39.07 -8.75
CA LEU A 987 -6.76 39.18 -7.65
C LEU A 987 -7.51 39.38 -6.33
N GLU A 988 -7.42 38.40 -5.43
CA GLU A 988 -8.01 38.47 -4.10
C GLU A 988 -7.08 38.03 -2.98
N ILE A 989 -7.35 38.53 -1.77
CA ILE A 989 -6.76 38.01 -0.54
C ILE A 989 -7.59 36.80 -0.12
N ILE A 990 -6.96 35.62 -0.10
CA ILE A 990 -7.61 34.33 0.13
C ILE A 990 -7.74 34.06 1.63
N ALA A 991 -6.70 34.38 2.40
CA ALA A 991 -6.69 34.17 3.84
C ALA A 991 -5.84 35.20 4.58
N ILE A 992 -6.16 35.43 5.86
CA ILE A 992 -5.33 36.22 6.78
C ILE A 992 -5.15 35.44 8.08
N SER A 993 -3.91 35.06 8.40
CA SER A 993 -3.56 34.44 9.69
C SER A 993 -3.02 35.49 10.67
N ASN A 994 -3.27 35.29 11.98
CA ASN A 994 -2.90 36.23 13.04
C ASN A 994 -1.94 35.66 14.09
N MET A 995 -1.25 34.55 13.80
CA MET A 995 -0.24 33.98 14.69
C MET A 995 1.11 34.71 14.52
N SER A 996 1.57 35.43 15.55
CA SER A 996 2.85 36.17 15.58
C SER A 996 2.97 37.36 14.59
N GLY A 997 1.88 38.08 14.35
CA GLY A 997 1.75 39.14 13.33
C GLY A 997 0.55 38.84 12.43
N SER A 998 0.29 39.64 11.38
CA SER A 998 -0.69 39.26 10.34
C SER A 998 0.03 38.73 9.11
N ALA A 999 -0.38 37.56 8.63
CA ALA A 999 0.08 36.93 7.40
C ALA A 999 -1.05 36.96 6.37
N ILE A 1000 -0.82 37.56 5.20
CA ILE A 1000 -1.82 37.79 4.16
C ILE A 1000 -1.50 36.90 2.96
N TYR A 1001 -2.36 35.92 2.70
CA TYR A 1001 -2.23 34.93 1.63
C TYR A 1001 -3.06 35.35 0.41
N PHE A 1002 -2.49 35.22 -0.78
CA PHE A 1002 -3.13 35.56 -2.05
C PHE A 1002 -2.50 34.77 -3.20
N MET A 1003 -3.22 34.61 -4.31
CA MET A 1003 -2.60 34.08 -5.53
C MET A 1003 -1.80 35.21 -6.18
N SER A 1004 -0.50 35.00 -6.36
CA SER A 1004 0.38 35.93 -7.04
C SER A 1004 0.73 35.42 -8.43
N SER A 1005 0.82 36.32 -9.39
CA SER A 1005 1.56 36.09 -10.63
C SER A 1005 3.04 36.38 -10.47
N ALA A 1006 3.87 35.45 -10.91
CA ALA A 1006 5.33 35.61 -10.97
C ALA A 1006 5.80 36.67 -11.97
N SER A 1007 4.90 37.17 -12.83
CA SER A 1007 5.20 38.24 -13.77
C SER A 1007 4.84 39.64 -13.24
N ARG A 1008 4.43 39.75 -11.97
CA ARG A 1008 4.04 41.00 -11.32
C ARG A 1008 4.79 41.23 -10.01
N VAL A 1009 4.80 42.48 -9.57
CA VAL A 1009 5.31 42.85 -8.25
C VAL A 1009 4.20 43.38 -7.35
N TYR A 1010 4.25 42.95 -6.10
CA TYR A 1010 3.23 43.19 -5.09
C TYR A 1010 3.78 44.05 -3.95
N SER A 1011 2.92 44.89 -3.41
CA SER A 1011 3.18 45.65 -2.19
C SER A 1011 2.02 45.51 -1.22
N LEU A 1012 2.33 45.18 0.04
CA LEU A 1012 1.34 45.13 1.10
C LEU A 1012 1.23 46.48 1.78
N ASN A 1013 0.00 47.00 1.81
CA ASN A 1013 -0.33 48.25 2.48
C ASN A 1013 -1.38 48.00 3.54
N TRP A 1014 -1.34 48.80 4.60
CA TRP A 1014 -2.30 48.75 5.71
C TRP A 1014 -2.94 50.11 6.00
N SER A 1015 -4.10 50.08 6.64
CA SER A 1015 -4.84 51.24 7.14
C SER A 1015 -5.55 50.90 8.46
N ASP A 1016 -5.71 51.87 9.36
CA ASP A 1016 -6.55 51.77 10.56
C ASP A 1016 -7.96 52.33 10.34
N ASP A 1017 -8.21 53.04 9.24
CA ASP A 1017 -9.50 53.62 8.88
C ASP A 1017 -9.73 53.59 7.36
N LEU A 1018 -10.52 52.60 6.92
CA LEU A 1018 -10.90 52.43 5.51
C LEU A 1018 -11.60 53.68 4.94
N SER A 1019 -12.28 54.48 5.78
CA SER A 1019 -13.01 55.68 5.34
C SER A 1019 -12.11 56.89 5.09
N ALA A 1020 -10.92 56.92 5.70
CA ALA A 1020 -9.94 57.97 5.48
C ALA A 1020 -9.20 57.79 4.14
N GLY A 1021 -9.15 56.57 3.60
CA GLY A 1021 -8.49 56.25 2.32
C GLY A 1021 -6.96 56.42 2.35
N ILE A 1022 -6.36 56.50 3.54
CA ILE A 1022 -4.92 56.62 3.73
C ILE A 1022 -4.36 55.21 3.92
N TRP A 1023 -3.45 54.82 3.03
CA TRP A 1023 -2.78 53.52 3.05
C TRP A 1023 -1.28 53.73 3.28
N THR A 1024 -0.70 52.92 4.18
CA THR A 1024 0.72 52.96 4.51
C THR A 1024 1.37 51.64 4.12
N ASN A 1025 2.50 51.70 3.42
CA ASN A 1025 3.23 50.50 3.04
C ASN A 1025 3.83 49.81 4.27
N ILE A 1026 3.86 48.48 4.24
CA ILE A 1026 4.53 47.68 5.26
C ILE A 1026 6.01 47.58 4.91
N THR A 1027 6.86 47.88 5.89
CA THR A 1027 8.31 47.92 5.67
C THR A 1027 8.81 46.50 5.36
N GLY A 1028 9.50 46.33 4.23
CA GLY A 1028 9.98 45.03 3.77
C GLY A 1028 9.01 44.25 2.87
N GLN A 1029 7.75 44.71 2.75
CA GLN A 1029 6.72 44.07 1.93
C GLN A 1029 6.32 44.93 0.72
N THR A 1030 7.28 45.63 0.11
CA THR A 1030 7.04 46.50 -1.05
C THR A 1030 7.87 46.05 -2.24
N ASN A 1031 7.27 46.07 -3.44
CA ASN A 1031 7.90 45.61 -4.69
C ASN A 1031 8.44 44.19 -4.61
N ARG A 1032 7.69 43.29 -3.96
CA ARG A 1032 8.00 41.86 -3.87
C ARG A 1032 7.56 41.19 -5.17
N ALA A 1033 8.46 40.50 -5.86
CA ALA A 1033 8.07 39.69 -7.01
C ALA A 1033 7.10 38.58 -6.54
N GLY A 1034 6.04 38.32 -7.30
CA GLY A 1034 5.17 37.19 -7.03
C GLY A 1034 5.87 35.86 -7.28
N THR A 1035 5.33 34.81 -6.69
CA THR A 1035 5.80 33.42 -6.82
C THR A 1035 5.12 32.66 -7.96
N GLY A 1036 4.00 33.16 -8.50
CA GLY A 1036 3.25 32.45 -9.55
C GLY A 1036 2.24 31.44 -9.01
N GLY A 1037 2.01 31.45 -7.69
CA GLY A 1037 1.05 30.62 -6.99
C GLY A 1037 0.63 31.29 -5.68
N LEU A 1038 0.30 30.49 -4.67
CA LEU A 1038 -0.02 31.01 -3.34
C LEU A 1038 1.22 31.73 -2.77
N ASP A 1039 1.05 33.00 -2.44
CA ASP A 1039 2.10 33.85 -1.92
C ASP A 1039 1.63 34.51 -0.62
N LEU A 1040 2.60 34.99 0.16
CA LEU A 1040 2.40 35.53 1.49
C LEU A 1040 3.18 36.82 1.69
N LEU A 1041 2.46 37.87 2.09
CA LEU A 1041 3.05 39.10 2.63
C LEU A 1041 2.70 39.22 4.11
N SER A 1042 3.66 39.67 4.93
CA SER A 1042 3.49 39.70 6.40
C SER A 1042 3.62 41.09 7.02
N ASP A 1043 2.74 41.36 7.98
CA ASP A 1043 2.76 42.51 8.87
C ASP A 1043 3.17 42.06 10.30
N PRO A 1044 4.48 42.06 10.61
CA PRO A 1044 4.96 41.66 11.92
C PRO A 1044 4.57 42.64 13.04
N ASP A 1045 4.15 43.87 12.69
CA ASP A 1045 3.79 44.93 13.65
C ASP A 1045 2.29 44.96 13.99
N ALA A 1046 1.51 44.00 13.48
CA ALA A 1046 0.08 43.89 13.70
C ALA A 1046 -0.26 43.30 15.08
N VAL A 1047 -0.02 44.06 16.16
CA VAL A 1047 -0.34 43.64 17.53
C VAL A 1047 -1.40 44.56 18.15
N SER A 1048 -2.61 44.01 18.38
CA SER A 1048 -3.69 44.59 19.21
C SER A 1048 -4.50 45.80 18.71
N THR A 1049 -4.49 46.12 17.40
CA THR A 1049 -5.37 47.15 16.80
C THR A 1049 -6.05 46.65 15.52
N MET A 1050 -7.27 47.11 15.23
CA MET A 1050 -7.98 46.82 13.98
C MET A 1050 -7.18 47.37 12.79
N ARG A 1051 -6.75 46.50 11.87
CA ARG A 1051 -6.07 46.85 10.62
C ARG A 1051 -6.89 46.37 9.42
N PHE A 1052 -6.84 47.13 8.33
CA PHE A 1052 -7.30 46.75 7.01
C PHE A 1052 -6.09 46.60 6.10
N TYR A 1053 -6.10 45.60 5.23
CA TYR A 1053 -5.03 45.32 4.28
C TYR A 1053 -5.51 45.51 2.85
N ARG A 1054 -4.59 45.91 1.98
CA ARG A 1054 -4.74 45.77 0.53
C ARG A 1054 -3.41 45.35 -0.07
N ILE A 1055 -3.49 44.60 -1.15
CA ILE A 1055 -2.34 44.26 -1.99
C ILE A 1055 -2.39 45.15 -3.22
N GLU A 1056 -1.28 45.79 -3.52
CA GLU A 1056 -1.10 46.59 -4.73
C GLU A 1056 -0.21 45.83 -5.70
N VAL A 1057 -0.73 45.54 -6.89
CA VAL A 1057 -0.04 44.84 -7.98
C VAL A 1057 0.41 45.83 -9.05
N SER A 1058 1.57 45.59 -9.64
CA SER A 1058 2.06 46.37 -10.78
C SER A 1058 2.87 45.52 -11.75
N VAL A 1059 2.87 45.96 -13.01
CA VAL A 1059 3.73 45.42 -14.07
C VAL A 1059 5.15 45.99 -13.85
N PRO A 1060 6.20 45.15 -13.86
CA PRO A 1060 7.59 45.54 -13.56
C PRO A 1060 8.16 46.70 -14.39
#